data_AF-A0A6B0WRA4-F1
#
_entry.id   AF-A0A6B0WRA4-F1
#
_cell.length_a   1.000
_cell.length_b   1.000
_cell.length_c   1.000
_cell.angle_alpha   90.00
_cell.angle_beta   90.00
_cell.angle_gamma   90.00
#
_symmetry.space_group_name_H-M   'P 1'
#
loop_
_entity.id
_entity.type
_entity.pdbx_description
1 polymer ?
#
loop_
_entity_poly.entity_id
_entity_poly.type
_entity_poly.pdbx_seq_one_letter_code
_entity_poly.pdbx_strand_id
1 'polypeptide(L)'
;MEHRYRKEGHMPHLKGPVPQAQAKEGPMPQLVKKRRSGWAVLAAGALVASLLAVGTSPAVALDDKSKPNAAAATSACVDDATGDMMFSDVSEGHAFRADINCLAYYRLTVGYGDGTFRPNADVSNEEMVLFMERAAEAAGADAEAVVGDFAMTGSDPVHRGDMALLIARLLVASTTKESTPNVTNNADGTFAVSTVMDKDWDYFADSRRSQNRVHDSAASALYELGVAKGTGMGYFSPASTVSRGAMAAFITRALAHTTARPEGVTIQSDEPGGVIVSVRDANFRPLANAVVDVFSVPTPRLDEAFNADGSCNTPRLRGEGGDTSPCEIGAVDAVTGLSGDYDPGAILGVQPGGRTVFAWTGDSGDKVEDGAEGLASISLTETAPTAAAAAKVTADPAVRPGSGAMGIERVPFGTTVTVTIQLVGNVPGTSAVGAGSPNAVPPTAGSTYTVTIRSASVTNSNSTDGNLDGLGTAGSPGALTDLTGGTTVETKTVTVDASGKGTFEITAADPDPNNQDDEADATVDYVTVTYSIAGGTAGTDAVNDDISHTTTGSQTIRFSDAPSVFRGASVTPTVKYLAAPRTGSASNVVTVKVFDQYGNGVRGHEVVLTGSDDSTFPLGQRRARRTDSSGTVRIGYSYDGTGVIETLTARTEAEDPTTVTDASTLAAIPGGTAMFYWVATPTAAGDVTAADIRAVDVEKNIVVIGGSATEAPQLLVYDDNDQFVVDGSNATLAAFEEALARPDPTNNDTVGAQAYNPTDASVVARFTVTQVP
;
A
#
# COMPACT_ATOMS: atom_id res chain seq x y z
N MET A 1 48.62 51.04 -17.32
CA MET A 1 49.84 51.14 -16.48
C MET A 1 50.33 49.71 -16.29
N GLU A 2 51.27 49.26 -17.13
CA GLU A 2 52.68 48.94 -16.78
C GLU A 2 52.84 47.63 -15.98
N HIS A 3 53.81 46.73 -16.12
CA HIS A 3 54.74 46.25 -17.16
C HIS A 3 55.57 45.10 -16.49
N ARG A 4 56.08 44.11 -17.27
CA ARG A 4 57.20 43.13 -17.02
C ARG A 4 56.83 41.72 -16.48
N TYR A 5 57.06 40.60 -17.19
CA TYR A 5 58.28 39.82 -17.59
C TYR A 5 59.03 39.07 -16.45
N ARG A 6 59.11 37.71 -16.48
CA ARG A 6 60.32 36.91 -16.89
C ARG A 6 60.26 35.38 -16.56
N LYS A 7 60.79 34.61 -17.54
CA LYS A 7 61.18 33.19 -17.75
C LYS A 7 62.00 32.38 -16.70
N GLU A 8 62.08 31.06 -16.97
CA GLU A 8 63.07 29.98 -16.63
C GLU A 8 62.74 29.07 -15.43
N GLY A 9 62.90 27.73 -15.41
CA GLY A 9 63.37 26.75 -16.39
C GLY A 9 63.47 25.32 -15.79
N HIS A 10 63.46 24.31 -16.68
CA HIS A 10 64.13 22.99 -16.66
C HIS A 10 63.85 21.89 -15.59
N MET A 11 63.43 20.72 -16.10
CA MET A 11 63.39 19.40 -15.46
C MET A 11 64.79 18.80 -15.23
N PRO A 12 64.94 17.86 -14.27
CA PRO A 12 65.97 16.82 -14.34
C PRO A 12 65.38 15.44 -14.63
N HIS A 13 65.92 14.78 -15.67
CA HIS A 13 65.82 13.33 -15.87
C HIS A 13 66.84 12.61 -14.98
N LEU A 14 66.41 11.54 -14.30
CA LEU A 14 67.31 10.51 -13.74
C LEU A 14 66.92 9.14 -14.31
N LYS A 15 67.88 8.53 -15.01
CA LYS A 15 67.87 7.15 -15.53
C LYS A 15 68.40 6.19 -14.47
N GLY A 16 67.74 5.04 -14.28
CA GLY A 16 68.26 3.85 -13.58
C GLY A 16 67.17 2.77 -13.44
N PRO A 17 67.47 1.47 -13.65
CA PRO A 17 66.45 0.43 -13.87
C PRO A 17 65.90 -0.14 -12.56
N VAL A 18 64.59 -0.43 -12.52
CA VAL A 18 63.93 -1.15 -11.40
C VAL A 18 63.42 -2.51 -11.93
N PRO A 19 63.57 -3.60 -11.16
CA PRO A 19 63.51 -4.97 -11.67
C PRO A 19 62.08 -5.45 -11.96
N GLN A 20 61.94 -6.33 -12.95
CA GLN A 20 60.70 -7.07 -13.18
C GLN A 20 60.42 -8.02 -12.02
N ALA A 21 59.39 -7.72 -11.24
CA ALA A 21 58.76 -8.69 -10.35
C ALA A 21 57.75 -9.50 -11.17
N GLN A 22 58.04 -10.79 -11.34
CA GLN A 22 57.12 -11.76 -11.91
C GLN A 22 55.92 -11.91 -10.95
N ALA A 23 54.75 -11.39 -11.36
CA ALA A 23 53.49 -11.78 -10.76
C ALA A 23 53.17 -13.21 -11.20
N LYS A 24 53.22 -14.13 -10.25
CA LYS A 24 52.87 -15.53 -10.42
C LYS A 24 51.35 -15.62 -10.48
N GLU A 25 50.79 -15.76 -11.68
CA GLU A 25 49.38 -16.09 -11.88
C GLU A 25 49.07 -17.43 -11.18
N GLY A 26 48.32 -17.36 -10.09
CA GLY A 26 47.67 -18.51 -9.48
C GLY A 26 46.27 -18.68 -10.06
N PRO A 27 45.76 -19.90 -10.24
CA PRO A 27 44.45 -20.11 -10.84
C PRO A 27 43.33 -19.70 -9.86
N MET A 28 42.33 -18.98 -10.38
CA MET A 28 41.12 -18.57 -9.68
C MET A 28 40.24 -19.80 -9.31
N PRO A 29 39.51 -19.77 -8.18
CA PRO A 29 38.48 -20.77 -7.91
C PRO A 29 37.35 -20.66 -8.94
N GLN A 30 37.09 -21.75 -9.64
CA GLN A 30 36.01 -21.89 -10.62
C GLN A 30 34.64 -21.79 -9.92
N LEU A 31 33.71 -21.02 -10.51
CA LEU A 31 32.28 -21.08 -10.20
C LEU A 31 31.78 -22.52 -10.36
N VAL A 32 31.43 -23.16 -9.24
CA VAL A 32 30.83 -24.50 -9.26
C VAL A 32 29.35 -24.36 -9.58
N LYS A 33 28.98 -24.43 -10.88
CA LYS A 33 27.59 -24.61 -11.32
C LYS A 33 27.10 -25.99 -10.84
N LYS A 34 26.36 -26.02 -9.73
CA LYS A 34 25.75 -27.25 -9.21
C LYS A 34 24.36 -27.43 -9.82
N ARG A 35 24.28 -28.19 -10.91
CA ARG A 35 23.00 -28.71 -11.47
C ARG A 35 22.22 -29.49 -10.40
N ARG A 36 21.02 -29.01 -10.05
CA ARG A 36 19.89 -29.81 -9.51
C ARG A 36 18.60 -29.16 -10.05
N SER A 37 17.97 -29.78 -11.05
CA SER A 37 16.85 -30.73 -10.92
C SER A 37 15.63 -30.06 -10.30
N GLY A 38 14.66 -29.76 -11.18
CA GLY A 38 13.51 -28.91 -10.89
C GLY A 38 12.57 -29.40 -9.80
N TRP A 39 11.86 -28.43 -9.25
CA TRP A 39 10.43 -28.44 -8.95
C TRP A 39 9.99 -27.00 -8.69
N ALA A 40 8.83 -26.67 -9.26
CA ALA A 40 8.26 -25.33 -9.33
C ALA A 40 7.53 -24.91 -8.05
N VAL A 41 7.61 -23.61 -7.77
CA VAL A 41 6.88 -22.78 -6.79
C VAL A 41 7.00 -21.36 -7.38
N LEU A 42 6.04 -20.44 -7.49
CA LEU A 42 4.58 -20.32 -7.39
C LEU A 42 4.30 -18.84 -7.75
N ALA A 43 3.04 -18.51 -8.08
CA ALA A 43 2.36 -17.20 -7.80
C ALA A 43 2.78 -15.94 -8.59
N ALA A 44 1.87 -15.20 -9.25
CA ALA A 44 0.89 -14.17 -8.75
C ALA A 44 1.58 -12.82 -8.42
N GLY A 45 1.10 -11.60 -8.71
CA GLY A 45 -0.16 -11.00 -9.19
C GLY A 45 0.06 -9.50 -9.51
N ALA A 46 -0.57 -8.97 -10.58
CA ALA A 46 -1.38 -7.74 -10.65
C ALA A 46 -0.82 -6.32 -10.36
N LEU A 47 -1.04 -5.36 -11.28
CA LEU A 47 -1.24 -3.87 -11.11
C LEU A 47 -2.72 -3.43 -11.23
N VAL A 48 -3.09 -2.15 -11.45
CA VAL A 48 -4.45 -1.50 -11.45
C VAL A 48 -4.60 -0.34 -12.48
N ALA A 49 -5.80 0.18 -12.81
CA ALA A 49 -5.95 1.59 -13.28
C ALA A 49 -7.30 2.29 -12.92
N SER A 50 -7.23 3.62 -12.73
CA SER A 50 -8.15 4.55 -12.02
C SER A 50 -9.07 5.43 -12.91
N LEU A 51 -10.07 6.17 -12.34
CA LEU A 51 -10.29 7.65 -12.49
C LEU A 51 -11.50 8.26 -11.72
N LEU A 52 -11.44 9.60 -11.48
CA LEU A 52 -12.11 10.50 -10.49
C LEU A 52 -13.55 11.04 -10.78
N ALA A 53 -14.30 11.42 -9.72
CA ALA A 53 -15.14 12.66 -9.62
C ALA A 53 -15.67 12.96 -8.18
N VAL A 54 -16.02 14.24 -7.93
CA VAL A 54 -16.17 15.01 -6.67
C VAL A 54 -17.34 14.62 -5.74
N GLY A 55 -17.09 14.59 -4.42
CA GLY A 55 -18.09 14.57 -3.34
C GLY A 55 -17.47 14.37 -1.96
N THR A 56 -17.26 15.44 -1.19
CA THR A 56 -16.55 15.42 0.09
C THR A 56 -17.42 14.97 1.26
N SER A 57 -17.13 13.78 1.80
CA SER A 57 -17.23 13.43 3.22
C SER A 57 -16.17 12.37 3.53
N PRO A 58 -15.49 12.42 4.68
CA PRO A 58 -14.22 11.75 4.89
C PRO A 58 -14.46 10.25 5.11
N ALA A 59 -14.12 9.44 4.12
CA ALA A 59 -13.43 8.20 4.44
C ALA A 59 -12.15 8.60 5.17
N VAL A 60 -11.84 7.93 6.27
CA VAL A 60 -10.59 8.15 7.02
C VAL A 60 -9.43 7.88 6.06
N ALA A 61 -8.88 8.96 5.48
CA ALA A 61 -7.52 8.95 4.99
C ALA A 61 -6.64 8.77 6.23
N LEU A 62 -6.08 7.57 6.38
CA LEU A 62 -4.70 7.46 6.83
C LEU A 62 -3.92 8.53 6.05
N ASP A 63 -3.16 9.36 6.77
CA ASP A 63 -2.51 10.55 6.21
C ASP A 63 -1.79 10.22 4.89
N ASP A 64 -2.34 10.66 3.74
CA ASP A 64 -1.70 10.49 2.43
C ASP A 64 -0.31 11.18 2.37
N LYS A 65 0.06 11.95 3.40
CA LYS A 65 1.37 12.59 3.53
C LYS A 65 2.47 11.71 4.14
N SER A 66 2.19 10.47 4.55
CA SER A 66 3.19 9.56 5.14
C SER A 66 3.61 8.40 4.24
N LYS A 67 3.34 8.48 2.93
CA LYS A 67 3.87 7.55 1.93
C LYS A 67 4.95 8.22 1.06
N PRO A 68 5.96 7.46 0.59
CA PRO A 68 6.88 7.95 -0.42
C PRO A 68 6.11 8.32 -1.69
N ASN A 69 6.20 9.56 -2.16
CA ASN A 69 5.45 10.02 -3.33
C ASN A 69 6.07 9.59 -4.67
N ALA A 70 7.25 8.97 -4.64
CA ALA A 70 8.07 8.69 -5.81
C ALA A 70 8.86 7.38 -5.66
N ALA A 71 8.29 6.35 -5.03
CA ALA A 71 8.94 5.04 -4.90
C ALA A 71 9.30 4.41 -6.26
N ALA A 72 10.36 3.60 -6.29
CA ALA A 72 10.78 2.92 -7.52
C ALA A 72 9.72 1.91 -7.97
N ALA A 73 9.36 1.97 -9.27
CA ALA A 73 8.43 1.04 -9.88
C ALA A 73 9.06 -0.32 -10.23
N THR A 74 10.39 -0.38 -10.28
CA THR A 74 11.18 -1.56 -10.69
C THR A 74 12.29 -1.83 -9.69
N SER A 75 12.93 -3.00 -9.78
CA SER A 75 14.06 -3.39 -8.93
C SER A 75 15.37 -3.41 -9.72
N ALA A 76 16.47 -2.92 -9.15
CA ALA A 76 17.79 -3.16 -9.74
C ALA A 76 18.23 -4.63 -9.63
N CYS A 77 17.63 -5.42 -8.74
CA CYS A 77 18.06 -6.79 -8.43
C CYS A 77 16.94 -7.74 -8.81
N VAL A 78 17.09 -8.45 -9.94
CA VAL A 78 16.10 -9.39 -10.49
C VAL A 78 16.68 -10.81 -10.43
N ASP A 79 15.86 -11.79 -10.04
CA ASP A 79 16.14 -13.24 -10.03
C ASP A 79 17.38 -13.71 -9.22
N ASP A 80 17.95 -14.88 -9.60
CA ASP A 80 18.91 -15.77 -8.91
C ASP A 80 20.07 -15.06 -8.17
N ALA A 81 20.39 -13.82 -8.57
CA ALA A 81 21.35 -12.95 -7.90
C ALA A 81 21.05 -12.77 -6.40
N THR A 82 19.78 -12.80 -5.98
CA THR A 82 19.37 -12.68 -4.56
C THR A 82 19.32 -14.01 -3.81
N GLY A 83 19.24 -15.14 -4.54
CA GLY A 83 19.05 -16.49 -3.99
C GLY A 83 20.33 -17.15 -3.49
N ASP A 84 21.47 -16.76 -4.04
CA ASP A 84 22.77 -17.37 -3.74
C ASP A 84 23.32 -17.00 -2.36
N MET A 85 23.97 -17.93 -1.67
CA MET A 85 24.77 -17.60 -0.48
C MET A 85 26.16 -17.13 -0.91
N MET A 86 26.32 -15.82 -1.07
CA MET A 86 27.60 -15.21 -1.50
C MET A 86 28.63 -15.11 -0.36
N PHE A 87 28.16 -15.03 0.89
CA PHE A 87 29.01 -14.84 2.07
C PHE A 87 28.62 -15.80 3.19
N SER A 88 29.63 -16.30 3.91
CA SER A 88 29.45 -17.34 4.93
C SER A 88 28.74 -16.88 6.21
N ASP A 89 28.71 -15.57 6.47
CA ASP A 89 28.10 -14.93 7.64
C ASP A 89 26.77 -14.23 7.32
N VAL A 90 26.26 -14.38 6.10
CA VAL A 90 24.93 -13.90 5.69
C VAL A 90 24.02 -15.11 5.55
N SER A 91 23.20 -15.35 6.57
CA SER A 91 22.25 -16.48 6.58
C SER A 91 21.08 -16.24 5.62
N GLU A 92 20.40 -17.31 5.22
CA GLU A 92 19.20 -17.27 4.35
C GLU A 92 18.10 -16.33 4.87
N GLY A 93 18.03 -16.16 6.20
CA GLY A 93 17.07 -15.30 6.88
C GLY A 93 17.55 -13.91 7.25
N HIS A 94 18.76 -13.51 6.83
CA HIS A 94 19.27 -12.19 7.15
C HIS A 94 18.45 -11.12 6.42
N ALA A 95 18.02 -10.06 7.13
CA ALA A 95 17.14 -9.04 6.55
C ALA A 95 17.72 -8.38 5.30
N PHE A 96 19.03 -8.09 5.33
CA PHE A 96 19.77 -7.54 4.19
C PHE A 96 20.31 -8.58 3.20
N ARG A 97 19.93 -9.87 3.27
CA ARG A 97 20.52 -10.89 2.39
C ARG A 97 20.38 -10.52 0.92
N ALA A 98 19.16 -10.19 0.50
CA ALA A 98 18.88 -9.86 -0.90
C ALA A 98 19.70 -8.65 -1.35
N ASP A 99 19.79 -7.61 -0.53
CA ASP A 99 20.55 -6.39 -0.82
C ASP A 99 22.06 -6.67 -0.91
N ILE A 100 22.61 -7.41 0.05
CA ILE A 100 24.03 -7.78 0.09
C ILE A 100 24.41 -8.63 -1.11
N ASN A 101 23.57 -9.61 -1.45
CA ASN A 101 23.77 -10.46 -2.61
C ASN A 101 23.70 -9.64 -3.90
N CYS A 102 22.80 -8.66 -3.97
CA CYS A 102 22.73 -7.76 -5.11
C CYS A 102 24.00 -6.92 -5.26
N LEU A 103 24.54 -6.36 -4.16
CA LEU A 103 25.83 -5.66 -4.22
C LEU A 103 26.96 -6.57 -4.69
N ALA A 104 26.98 -7.83 -4.26
CA ALA A 104 27.99 -8.80 -4.70
C ALA A 104 27.85 -9.11 -6.19
N TYR A 105 26.61 -9.27 -6.68
CA TYR A 105 26.31 -9.50 -8.09
C TYR A 105 26.84 -8.36 -8.97
N TYR A 106 26.57 -7.11 -8.60
CA TYR A 106 27.11 -5.93 -9.29
C TYR A 106 28.61 -5.69 -9.03
N ARG A 107 29.28 -6.57 -8.30
CA ARG A 107 30.71 -6.46 -7.94
C ARG A 107 31.04 -5.20 -7.12
N LEU A 108 30.06 -4.62 -6.44
CA LEU A 108 30.26 -3.51 -5.49
C LEU A 108 31.01 -4.00 -4.24
N THR A 109 30.85 -5.27 -3.88
CA THR A 109 31.57 -5.92 -2.79
C THR A 109 32.10 -7.28 -3.18
N VAL A 110 33.22 -7.66 -2.57
CA VAL A 110 33.77 -9.03 -2.58
C VAL A 110 33.87 -9.58 -1.15
N GLY A 111 33.31 -8.86 -0.17
CA GLY A 111 33.49 -9.15 1.26
C GLY A 111 34.93 -8.97 1.71
N TYR A 112 35.29 -9.68 2.77
CA TYR A 112 36.64 -9.77 3.30
C TYR A 112 37.33 -11.04 2.79
N GLY A 113 38.66 -11.08 2.86
CA GLY A 113 39.46 -12.22 2.37
C GLY A 113 39.21 -13.55 3.09
N ASP A 114 38.41 -13.57 4.15
CA ASP A 114 37.94 -14.75 4.88
C ASP A 114 36.59 -15.29 4.37
N GLY A 115 35.99 -14.67 3.35
CA GLY A 115 34.69 -15.06 2.80
C GLY A 115 33.48 -14.56 3.59
N THR A 116 33.67 -13.52 4.43
CA THR A 116 32.61 -12.86 5.21
C THR A 116 32.23 -11.49 4.63
N PHE A 117 31.00 -11.02 4.87
CA PHE A 117 30.56 -9.66 4.52
C PHE A 117 30.54 -8.71 5.73
N ARG A 118 30.28 -9.25 6.92
CA ARG A 118 30.13 -8.56 8.22
C ARG A 118 28.97 -7.56 8.22
N PRO A 119 27.72 -8.01 8.02
CA PRO A 119 26.56 -7.13 7.82
C PRO A 119 26.29 -6.16 8.99
N ASN A 120 26.64 -6.55 10.22
CA ASN A 120 26.40 -5.76 11.43
C ASN A 120 27.57 -4.85 11.82
N ALA A 121 28.68 -4.88 11.07
CA ALA A 121 29.79 -3.97 11.33
C ALA A 121 29.47 -2.58 10.77
N ASP A 122 29.88 -1.52 11.47
CA ASP A 122 29.85 -0.17 10.93
C ASP A 122 30.74 -0.08 9.68
N VAL A 123 30.34 0.75 8.72
CA VAL A 123 31.15 1.01 7.53
C VAL A 123 32.04 2.23 7.74
N SER A 124 33.33 2.09 7.44
CA SER A 124 34.26 3.22 7.51
C SER A 124 34.06 4.18 6.33
N ASN A 125 34.58 5.41 6.46
CA ASN A 125 34.56 6.37 5.36
C ASN A 125 35.21 5.79 4.09
N GLU A 126 36.41 5.21 4.22
CA GLU A 126 37.15 4.63 3.08
C GLU A 126 36.38 3.47 2.41
N GLU A 127 35.73 2.61 3.21
CA GLU A 127 34.88 1.55 2.67
C GLU A 127 33.69 2.15 1.92
N MET A 128 33.02 3.15 2.48
CA MET A 128 31.87 3.81 1.85
C MET A 128 32.23 4.46 0.51
N VAL A 129 33.37 5.15 0.43
CA VAL A 129 33.85 5.74 -0.84
C VAL A 129 33.98 4.65 -1.90
N LEU A 130 34.62 3.52 -1.56
CA LEU A 130 34.78 2.41 -2.49
C LEU A 130 33.43 1.80 -2.95
N PHE A 131 32.47 1.66 -2.04
CA PHE A 131 31.13 1.21 -2.38
C PHE A 131 30.42 2.17 -3.34
N MET A 132 30.50 3.47 -3.07
CA MET A 132 29.82 4.50 -3.86
C MET A 132 30.50 4.76 -5.22
N GLU A 133 31.82 4.63 -5.31
CA GLU A 133 32.54 4.65 -6.61
C GLU A 133 32.06 3.51 -7.52
N ARG A 134 31.95 2.29 -6.98
CA ARG A 134 31.48 1.13 -7.73
C ARG A 134 29.99 1.22 -8.05
N ALA A 135 29.18 1.76 -7.13
CA ALA A 135 27.77 2.01 -7.39
C ALA A 135 27.57 3.07 -8.48
N ALA A 136 28.40 4.12 -8.51
CA ALA A 136 28.41 5.11 -9.58
C ALA A 136 28.74 4.45 -10.93
N GLU A 137 29.78 3.61 -10.99
CA GLU A 137 30.10 2.87 -12.22
C GLU A 137 28.94 1.99 -12.70
N ALA A 138 28.33 1.21 -11.79
CA ALA A 138 27.17 0.36 -12.11
C ALA A 138 25.94 1.16 -12.57
N ALA A 139 25.76 2.37 -12.05
CA ALA A 139 24.69 3.28 -12.44
C ALA A 139 25.04 4.17 -13.65
N GLY A 140 26.24 4.04 -14.23
CA GLY A 140 26.71 4.88 -15.34
C GLY A 140 26.99 6.34 -14.97
N ALA A 141 27.18 6.64 -13.68
CA ALA A 141 27.46 7.95 -13.15
C ALA A 141 28.97 8.24 -13.03
N ASP A 142 29.33 9.53 -13.04
CA ASP A 142 30.68 9.98 -12.72
C ASP A 142 30.95 9.86 -11.22
N ALA A 143 31.87 8.96 -10.84
CA ALA A 143 32.21 8.72 -9.44
C ALA A 143 32.71 9.98 -8.71
N GLU A 144 33.41 10.88 -9.41
CA GLU A 144 33.90 12.14 -8.81
C GLU A 144 32.73 13.03 -8.36
N ALA A 145 31.63 13.05 -9.12
CA ALA A 145 30.43 13.80 -8.76
C ALA A 145 29.71 13.22 -7.52
N VAL A 146 29.94 11.95 -7.21
CA VAL A 146 29.34 11.26 -6.06
C VAL A 146 30.22 11.42 -4.82
N VAL A 147 31.51 11.07 -4.91
CA VAL A 147 32.40 10.90 -3.75
C VAL A 147 33.49 11.97 -3.59
N GLY A 148 33.65 12.90 -4.54
CA GLY A 148 34.89 13.69 -4.71
C GLY A 148 35.42 14.43 -3.47
N ASP A 149 34.56 14.99 -2.63
CA ASP A 149 34.96 15.63 -1.37
C ASP A 149 34.84 14.71 -0.14
N PHE A 150 34.06 13.63 -0.24
CA PHE A 150 33.62 12.83 0.90
C PHE A 150 34.75 12.09 1.60
N ALA A 151 35.74 11.61 0.84
CA ALA A 151 36.90 10.93 1.39
C ALA A 151 37.68 11.78 2.41
N MET A 152 37.58 13.11 2.33
CA MET A 152 38.25 14.03 3.26
C MET A 152 37.31 14.66 4.30
N THR A 153 36.01 14.69 4.06
CA THR A 153 35.06 15.44 4.90
C THR A 153 33.99 14.58 5.58
N GLY A 154 33.81 13.34 5.15
CA GLY A 154 32.80 12.43 5.67
C GLY A 154 33.12 11.92 7.08
N SER A 155 32.07 11.59 7.83
CA SER A 155 32.17 10.93 9.13
C SER A 155 32.84 9.54 9.02
N ASP A 156 33.53 9.15 10.09
CA ASP A 156 34.17 7.85 10.21
C ASP A 156 33.99 7.31 11.64
N PRO A 157 33.21 6.23 11.87
CA PRO A 157 32.37 5.52 10.88
C PRO A 157 31.28 6.40 10.26
N VAL A 158 30.75 5.99 9.12
CA VAL A 158 29.79 6.81 8.35
C VAL A 158 28.45 6.90 9.06
N HIS A 159 27.96 8.14 9.24
CA HIS A 159 26.64 8.42 9.77
C HIS A 159 25.55 8.39 8.68
N ARG A 160 24.30 8.12 9.08
CA ARG A 160 23.13 8.06 8.17
C ARG A 160 22.93 9.34 7.36
N GLY A 161 23.22 10.50 7.96
CA GLY A 161 23.17 11.80 7.27
C GLY A 161 24.11 11.89 6.07
N ASP A 162 25.32 11.37 6.23
CA ASP A 162 26.37 11.35 5.21
C ASP A 162 26.06 10.31 4.12
N MET A 163 25.50 9.16 4.52
CA MET A 163 24.99 8.15 3.57
C MET A 163 23.88 8.72 2.68
N ALA A 164 22.93 9.46 3.26
CA ALA A 164 21.86 10.08 2.49
C ALA A 164 22.39 11.09 1.46
N LEU A 165 23.38 11.90 1.85
CA LEU A 165 24.02 12.85 0.95
C LEU A 165 24.68 12.15 -0.24
N LEU A 166 25.45 11.08 0.01
CA LEU A 166 26.13 10.33 -1.04
C LEU A 166 25.15 9.69 -2.03
N ILE A 167 24.06 9.09 -1.53
CA ILE A 167 23.04 8.52 -2.43
C ILE A 167 22.32 9.60 -3.22
N ALA A 168 21.95 10.72 -2.60
CA ALA A 168 21.30 11.79 -3.32
C ALA A 168 22.19 12.32 -4.46
N ARG A 169 23.52 12.40 -4.25
CA ARG A 169 24.48 12.73 -5.30
C ARG A 169 24.58 11.65 -6.38
N LEU A 170 24.60 10.37 -6.01
CA LEU A 170 24.55 9.26 -6.95
C LEU A 170 23.33 9.40 -7.87
N LEU A 171 22.15 9.61 -7.31
CA LEU A 171 20.91 9.73 -8.06
C LEU A 171 20.89 10.97 -8.97
N VAL A 172 21.44 12.11 -8.51
CA VAL A 172 21.62 13.29 -9.37
C VAL A 172 22.56 12.99 -10.54
N ALA A 173 23.63 12.22 -10.31
CA ALA A 173 24.63 11.91 -11.32
C ALA A 173 24.19 10.79 -12.30
N SER A 174 23.29 9.90 -11.89
CA SER A 174 22.85 8.73 -12.67
C SER A 174 21.49 8.90 -13.35
N THR A 175 20.70 9.90 -12.97
CA THR A 175 19.37 10.12 -13.54
C THR A 175 19.34 11.32 -14.47
N THR A 176 18.47 11.28 -15.48
CA THR A 176 18.26 12.39 -16.41
C THR A 176 16.84 12.92 -16.29
N LYS A 177 16.48 13.96 -17.06
CA LYS A 177 15.08 14.45 -17.13
C LYS A 177 14.11 13.43 -17.73
N GLU A 178 14.62 12.43 -18.43
CA GLU A 178 13.83 11.35 -19.01
C GLU A 178 13.61 10.21 -18.00
N SER A 179 14.44 10.13 -16.96
CA SER A 179 14.22 9.26 -15.80
C SER A 179 13.14 9.90 -14.92
N THR A 180 11.94 9.35 -14.87
CA THR A 180 10.89 9.83 -13.96
C THR A 180 10.57 8.76 -12.92
N PRO A 181 10.67 9.05 -11.61
CA PRO A 181 11.17 10.29 -11.00
C PRO A 181 12.69 10.45 -11.17
N ASN A 182 13.19 11.70 -11.11
CA ASN A 182 14.63 11.99 -11.01
C ASN A 182 14.93 12.92 -9.84
N VAL A 183 16.21 12.90 -9.42
CA VAL A 183 16.73 13.80 -8.40
C VAL A 183 17.53 14.91 -9.07
N THR A 184 17.28 16.15 -8.67
CA THR A 184 17.98 17.32 -9.17
C THR A 184 18.58 18.13 -8.03
N ASN A 185 19.59 18.93 -8.35
CA ASN A 185 20.23 19.84 -7.41
C ASN A 185 19.77 21.28 -7.69
N ASN A 186 19.25 21.94 -6.66
CA ASN A 186 18.85 23.33 -6.70
C ASN A 186 20.05 24.27 -6.67
N ALA A 187 19.84 25.54 -7.00
CA ALA A 187 20.90 26.55 -7.00
C ALA A 187 21.57 26.76 -5.62
N ASP A 188 20.91 26.35 -4.53
CA ASP A 188 21.40 26.45 -3.16
C ASP A 188 22.01 25.14 -2.62
N GLY A 189 22.21 24.13 -3.47
CA GLY A 189 22.80 22.85 -3.11
C GLY A 189 21.81 21.83 -2.53
N THR A 190 20.53 22.19 -2.37
CA THR A 190 19.50 21.26 -1.88
C THR A 190 19.02 20.33 -2.98
N PHE A 191 18.53 19.15 -2.60
CA PHE A 191 17.99 18.17 -3.54
C PHE A 191 16.51 18.42 -3.80
N ALA A 192 16.02 18.00 -4.97
CA ALA A 192 14.61 18.04 -5.39
C ALA A 192 14.26 16.76 -6.16
N VAL A 193 13.02 16.26 -6.02
CA VAL A 193 12.49 15.11 -6.78
C VAL A 193 11.41 15.62 -7.74
N SER A 194 11.52 15.34 -9.05
CA SER A 194 10.71 16.00 -10.09
C SER A 194 9.20 15.83 -9.99
N THR A 195 8.73 14.79 -9.30
CA THR A 195 7.30 14.47 -9.13
C THR A 195 6.73 14.91 -7.78
N VAL A 196 7.56 15.52 -6.90
CA VAL A 196 7.19 15.82 -5.51
C VAL A 196 7.14 17.33 -5.28
N MET A 197 6.04 17.81 -4.68
CA MET A 197 5.81 19.22 -4.43
C MET A 197 6.48 19.67 -3.11
N ASP A 198 6.97 20.91 -3.04
CA ASP A 198 7.70 21.48 -1.90
C ASP A 198 7.02 21.34 -0.52
N LYS A 199 5.68 21.22 -0.49
CA LYS A 199 4.90 21.10 0.75
C LYS A 199 5.05 19.75 1.48
N ASP A 200 5.63 18.75 0.83
CA ASP A 200 5.73 17.37 1.33
C ASP A 200 7.14 17.07 1.93
N TRP A 201 8.04 18.07 1.96
CA TRP A 201 9.48 17.91 2.27
C TRP A 201 9.84 17.82 3.76
N ASP A 202 8.88 17.57 4.65
CA ASP A 202 9.05 17.70 6.11
C ASP A 202 8.84 16.41 6.90
N TYR A 203 9.16 15.25 6.33
CA TYR A 203 8.99 13.98 7.05
C TYR A 203 9.88 13.85 8.30
N PHE A 204 11.21 14.02 8.18
CA PHE A 204 12.14 13.76 9.29
C PHE A 204 12.44 15.00 10.16
N ALA A 205 11.68 15.16 11.25
CA ALA A 205 11.81 16.34 12.11
C ALA A 205 13.17 16.43 12.82
N ASP A 206 13.82 15.32 13.11
CA ASP A 206 15.15 15.28 13.72
C ASP A 206 16.26 15.67 12.75
N SER A 207 16.16 15.27 11.47
CA SER A 207 17.10 15.71 10.43
C SER A 207 17.08 17.23 10.29
N ARG A 208 15.89 17.84 10.14
CA ARG A 208 15.70 19.30 10.10
C ARG A 208 16.30 20.06 11.28
N ARG A 209 16.26 19.45 12.47
CA ARG A 209 16.73 20.08 13.72
C ARG A 209 18.23 19.95 13.94
N SER A 210 18.83 18.86 13.46
CA SER A 210 20.20 18.47 13.80
C SER A 210 21.19 18.61 12.65
N GLN A 211 20.72 18.73 11.41
CA GLN A 211 21.55 18.84 10.22
C GLN A 211 21.40 20.20 9.52
N ASN A 212 22.33 20.48 8.60
CA ASN A 212 22.16 21.60 7.67
C ASN A 212 21.11 21.26 6.60
N ARG A 213 20.60 22.29 5.92
CA ARG A 213 19.52 22.18 4.94
C ARG A 213 19.84 21.24 3.76
N VAL A 214 21.12 21.11 3.37
CA VAL A 214 21.51 20.21 2.27
C VAL A 214 21.35 18.75 2.68
N HIS A 215 21.85 18.36 3.85
CA HIS A 215 21.73 16.98 4.35
C HIS A 215 20.28 16.62 4.68
N ASP A 216 19.54 17.57 5.25
CA ASP A 216 18.11 17.42 5.48
C ASP A 216 17.34 17.20 4.18
N SER A 217 17.59 18.01 3.14
CA SER A 217 16.97 17.81 1.83
C SER A 217 17.35 16.48 1.17
N ALA A 218 18.54 15.95 1.44
CA ALA A 218 18.94 14.63 0.98
C ALA A 218 18.12 13.54 1.67
N ALA A 219 18.02 13.57 3.00
CA ALA A 219 17.21 12.62 3.76
C ALA A 219 15.73 12.66 3.33
N SER A 220 15.16 13.86 3.15
CA SER A 220 13.79 14.03 2.63
C SER A 220 13.64 13.47 1.21
N ALA A 221 14.54 13.80 0.28
CA ALA A 221 14.47 13.27 -1.09
C ALA A 221 14.53 11.74 -1.13
N LEU A 222 15.38 11.12 -0.30
CA LEU A 222 15.45 9.66 -0.23
C LEU A 222 14.21 9.03 0.39
N TYR A 223 13.55 9.71 1.32
CA TYR A 223 12.26 9.26 1.84
C TYR A 223 11.20 9.24 0.75
N GLU A 224 11.10 10.32 -0.02
CA GLU A 224 10.15 10.43 -1.13
C GLU A 224 10.34 9.34 -2.18
N LEU A 225 11.57 8.92 -2.39
CA LEU A 225 11.94 7.85 -3.32
C LEU A 225 11.78 6.44 -2.74
N GLY A 226 11.37 6.31 -1.47
CA GLY A 226 11.30 5.04 -0.76
C GLY A 226 12.68 4.40 -0.48
N VAL A 227 13.77 5.15 -0.67
CA VAL A 227 15.14 4.68 -0.39
C VAL A 227 15.40 4.72 1.12
N ALA A 228 15.05 5.83 1.77
CA ALA A 228 15.15 5.99 3.23
C ALA A 228 13.79 5.74 3.89
N LYS A 229 13.66 4.69 4.70
CA LYS A 229 12.45 4.45 5.51
C LYS A 229 12.47 5.15 6.87
N GLY A 230 13.65 5.59 7.33
CA GLY A 230 13.86 6.10 8.69
C GLY A 230 14.11 4.98 9.69
N THR A 231 14.24 5.33 10.98
CA THR A 231 14.40 4.39 12.11
C THR A 231 13.11 4.26 12.91
N GLY A 232 11.97 4.56 12.28
CA GLY A 232 10.64 4.59 12.87
C GLY A 232 10.29 5.86 13.66
N MET A 233 9.00 6.00 14.01
CA MET A 233 8.40 7.20 14.65
C MET A 233 8.65 8.53 13.89
N GLY A 234 8.94 8.47 12.59
CA GLY A 234 9.29 9.64 11.78
C GLY A 234 10.69 10.20 12.04
N TYR A 235 11.61 9.40 12.60
CA TYR A 235 13.01 9.76 12.77
C TYR A 235 13.90 9.25 11.66
N PHE A 236 14.88 10.05 11.25
CA PHE A 236 15.94 9.61 10.35
C PHE A 236 17.19 9.11 11.09
N SER A 237 17.42 9.63 12.30
CA SER A 237 18.60 9.39 13.15
C SER A 237 19.92 9.73 12.43
N PRO A 238 20.12 10.99 11.99
CA PRO A 238 21.22 11.35 11.08
C PRO A 238 22.62 11.17 11.65
N ALA A 239 22.77 11.16 12.97
CA ALA A 239 24.05 10.98 13.65
C ALA A 239 24.35 9.52 14.01
N SER A 240 23.43 8.59 13.78
CA SER A 240 23.68 7.16 14.00
C SER A 240 24.59 6.62 12.90
N THR A 241 25.47 5.68 13.25
CA THR A 241 26.32 4.98 12.29
C THR A 241 25.51 4.06 11.39
N VAL A 242 26.06 3.75 10.21
CA VAL A 242 25.44 2.86 9.22
C VAL A 242 26.16 1.51 9.23
N SER A 243 25.41 0.44 9.50
CA SER A 243 25.91 -0.92 9.34
C SER A 243 26.09 -1.25 7.85
N ARG A 244 27.02 -2.14 7.52
CA ARG A 244 27.27 -2.60 6.14
C ARG A 244 26.02 -3.20 5.48
N GLY A 245 25.16 -3.86 6.26
CA GLY A 245 23.87 -4.36 5.81
C GLY A 245 22.89 -3.23 5.48
N ALA A 246 22.75 -2.24 6.35
CA ALA A 246 21.90 -1.08 6.10
C ALA A 246 22.37 -0.29 4.86
N MET A 247 23.68 -0.07 4.73
CA MET A 247 24.27 0.52 3.54
C MET A 247 23.89 -0.27 2.27
N ALA A 248 23.91 -1.60 2.31
CA ALA A 248 23.52 -2.43 1.17
C ALA A 248 22.07 -2.19 0.75
N ALA A 249 21.14 -2.11 1.70
CA ALA A 249 19.73 -1.79 1.41
C ALA A 249 19.57 -0.39 0.80
N PHE A 250 20.26 0.60 1.37
CA PHE A 250 20.27 1.98 0.87
C PHE A 250 20.76 2.05 -0.59
N ILE A 251 21.90 1.43 -0.90
CA ILE A 251 22.44 1.39 -2.28
C ILE A 251 21.51 0.62 -3.21
N THR A 252 21.01 -0.54 -2.78
CA THR A 252 20.13 -1.39 -3.60
C THR A 252 18.84 -0.66 -3.98
N ARG A 253 18.17 -0.02 -3.01
CA ARG A 253 16.97 0.79 -3.26
C ARG A 253 17.29 2.01 -4.14
N ALA A 254 18.46 2.61 -3.99
CA ALA A 254 18.88 3.72 -4.84
C ALA A 254 19.10 3.28 -6.29
N LEU A 255 19.78 2.14 -6.51
CA LEU A 255 20.04 1.60 -7.85
C LEU A 255 18.74 1.32 -8.62
N ALA A 256 17.64 1.00 -7.93
CA ALA A 256 16.33 0.81 -8.53
C ALA A 256 15.78 2.06 -9.26
N HIS A 257 16.26 3.25 -8.88
CA HIS A 257 15.96 4.53 -9.56
C HIS A 257 16.93 4.87 -10.70
N THR A 258 17.85 3.97 -11.03
CA THR A 258 18.87 4.15 -12.06
C THR A 258 18.70 3.14 -13.20
N THR A 259 19.56 3.22 -14.22
CA THR A 259 19.63 2.24 -15.31
C THR A 259 20.33 0.94 -14.91
N ALA A 260 20.83 0.79 -13.68
CA ALA A 260 21.52 -0.42 -13.22
C ALA A 260 20.58 -1.63 -13.30
N ARG A 261 20.91 -2.59 -14.16
CA ARG A 261 20.18 -3.85 -14.33
C ARG A 261 21.17 -5.02 -14.48
N PRO A 262 20.75 -6.27 -14.21
CA PRO A 262 21.59 -7.44 -14.39
C PRO A 262 22.15 -7.57 -15.82
N GLU A 263 23.28 -8.26 -15.96
CA GLU A 263 23.87 -8.59 -17.27
C GLU A 263 22.87 -9.38 -18.12
N GLY A 264 22.85 -9.11 -19.44
CA GLY A 264 21.97 -9.77 -20.38
C GLY A 264 20.61 -9.10 -20.48
N VAL A 265 19.58 -9.89 -20.83
CA VAL A 265 18.20 -9.41 -20.93
C VAL A 265 17.53 -9.58 -19.58
N THR A 266 16.83 -8.55 -19.13
CA THR A 266 15.93 -8.59 -17.97
C THR A 266 14.59 -8.01 -18.34
N ILE A 267 13.54 -8.49 -17.67
CA ILE A 267 12.17 -8.03 -17.89
C ILE A 267 11.51 -7.78 -16.54
N GLN A 268 10.84 -6.64 -16.40
CA GLN A 268 10.18 -6.23 -15.16
C GLN A 268 8.82 -5.63 -15.47
N SER A 269 7.89 -5.72 -14.53
CA SER A 269 6.68 -4.91 -14.58
C SER A 269 6.98 -3.56 -13.93
N ASP A 270 6.69 -2.49 -14.64
CA ASP A 270 6.78 -1.10 -14.19
C ASP A 270 5.38 -0.53 -13.90
N GLU A 271 4.38 -0.99 -14.64
CA GLU A 271 2.99 -0.74 -14.38
C GLU A 271 2.10 -1.97 -14.65
N PRO A 272 0.86 -1.99 -14.14
CA PRO A 272 -0.22 -2.90 -14.49
C PRO A 272 -0.28 -3.37 -15.95
N GLY A 273 0.27 -4.57 -16.21
CA GLY A 273 0.30 -5.14 -17.56
C GLY A 273 1.29 -4.46 -18.51
N GLY A 274 1.99 -3.41 -18.06
CA GLY A 274 3.18 -2.88 -18.68
C GLY A 274 4.41 -3.71 -18.28
N VAL A 275 5.38 -3.76 -19.18
CA VAL A 275 6.69 -4.33 -18.91
C VAL A 275 7.76 -3.43 -19.49
N ILE A 276 8.90 -3.39 -18.82
CA ILE A 276 10.13 -2.83 -19.36
C ILE A 276 11.13 -3.96 -19.58
N VAL A 277 11.73 -4.00 -20.76
CA VAL A 277 12.82 -4.91 -21.10
C VAL A 277 14.12 -4.13 -21.10
N SER A 278 15.11 -4.63 -20.37
CA SER A 278 16.42 -3.98 -20.23
C SER A 278 17.52 -4.93 -20.69
N VAL A 279 18.42 -4.44 -21.55
CA VAL A 279 19.59 -5.19 -22.03
C VAL A 279 20.88 -4.55 -21.54
N ARG A 280 21.75 -5.36 -20.92
CA ARG A 280 23.04 -4.93 -20.36
C ARG A 280 24.20 -5.82 -20.81
N ASP A 281 25.39 -5.23 -20.90
CA ASP A 281 26.62 -5.98 -21.14
C ASP A 281 27.19 -6.62 -19.85
N ALA A 282 28.31 -7.33 -19.97
CA ALA A 282 29.02 -7.99 -18.86
C ALA A 282 29.60 -7.06 -17.78
N ASN A 283 29.54 -5.75 -18.03
CA ASN A 283 29.90 -4.70 -17.10
C ASN A 283 28.66 -3.89 -16.65
N PHE A 284 27.45 -4.44 -16.86
CA PHE A 284 26.16 -3.85 -16.49
C PHE A 284 25.82 -2.54 -17.21
N ARG A 285 26.52 -2.22 -18.30
CA ARG A 285 26.28 -0.98 -19.06
C ARG A 285 25.08 -1.15 -20.00
N PRO A 286 24.28 -0.09 -20.19
CA PRO A 286 23.15 -0.12 -21.11
C PRO A 286 23.61 -0.40 -22.54
N LEU A 287 23.04 -1.44 -23.16
CA LEU A 287 23.33 -1.77 -24.55
C LEU A 287 22.28 -1.13 -25.45
N ALA A 288 22.64 -0.01 -26.10
CA ALA A 288 21.76 0.70 -27.02
C ALA A 288 21.68 0.03 -28.39
N ASN A 289 20.51 0.08 -29.03
CA ASN A 289 20.22 -0.55 -30.32
C ASN A 289 20.40 -2.08 -30.33
N ALA A 290 20.29 -2.74 -29.17
CA ALA A 290 20.22 -4.19 -29.10
C ALA A 290 18.88 -4.65 -29.65
N VAL A 291 18.88 -5.63 -30.55
CA VAL A 291 17.64 -6.19 -31.10
C VAL A 291 17.02 -7.11 -30.05
N VAL A 292 15.73 -6.92 -29.77
CA VAL A 292 15.00 -7.68 -28.76
C VAL A 292 13.74 -8.25 -29.37
N ASP A 293 13.61 -9.57 -29.27
CA ASP A 293 12.38 -10.29 -29.54
C ASP A 293 11.59 -10.42 -28.23
N VAL A 294 10.32 -9.98 -28.26
CA VAL A 294 9.41 -10.05 -27.12
C VAL A 294 8.17 -10.80 -27.56
N PHE A 295 7.87 -11.90 -26.89
CA PHE A 295 6.73 -12.75 -27.21
C PHE A 295 6.08 -13.28 -25.93
N SER A 296 4.85 -13.75 -26.03
CA SER A 296 4.12 -14.19 -24.85
C SER A 296 3.22 -15.39 -25.10
N VAL A 297 2.95 -16.12 -24.03
CA VAL A 297 2.06 -17.29 -23.97
C VAL A 297 1.10 -17.11 -22.79
N PRO A 298 -0.15 -17.62 -22.86
CA PRO A 298 -0.96 -17.77 -21.65
C PRO A 298 -0.19 -18.60 -20.61
N THR A 299 -0.01 -18.11 -19.39
CA THR A 299 0.75 -18.80 -18.33
C THR A 299 0.24 -20.22 -18.04
N PRO A 300 -1.08 -20.53 -18.10
CA PRO A 300 -1.57 -21.90 -17.95
C PRO A 300 -1.14 -22.86 -19.07
N ARG A 301 -0.58 -22.34 -20.16
CA ARG A 301 -0.06 -23.08 -21.32
C ARG A 301 1.45 -22.86 -21.49
N LEU A 302 2.14 -22.48 -20.42
CA LEU A 302 3.58 -22.23 -20.43
C LEU A 302 4.36 -23.45 -20.94
N ASP A 303 3.88 -24.65 -20.61
CA ASP A 303 4.40 -25.94 -21.08
C ASP A 303 4.21 -26.16 -22.59
N GLU A 304 3.33 -25.40 -23.25
CA GLU A 304 3.13 -25.44 -24.70
C GLU A 304 3.98 -24.41 -25.47
N ALA A 305 4.69 -23.52 -24.78
CA ALA A 305 5.50 -22.47 -25.40
C ALA A 305 6.65 -23.04 -26.25
N PHE A 306 7.22 -24.15 -25.79
CA PHE A 306 8.30 -24.87 -26.44
C PHE A 306 7.87 -26.31 -26.75
N ASN A 307 8.33 -26.82 -27.89
CA ASN A 307 8.17 -28.20 -28.28
C ASN A 307 9.07 -29.11 -27.42
N ALA A 308 8.83 -30.41 -27.47
CA ALA A 308 9.62 -31.39 -26.72
C ALA A 308 11.11 -31.44 -27.13
N ASP A 309 11.47 -30.89 -28.30
CA ASP A 309 12.85 -30.74 -28.76
C ASP A 309 13.50 -29.40 -28.33
N GLY A 310 12.79 -28.56 -27.56
CA GLY A 310 13.23 -27.25 -27.10
C GLY A 310 12.93 -26.10 -28.07
N SER A 311 12.52 -26.39 -29.31
CA SER A 311 12.21 -25.34 -30.29
C SER A 311 10.89 -24.61 -29.96
N CYS A 312 10.79 -23.33 -30.29
CA CYS A 312 9.53 -22.60 -30.08
C CYS A 312 8.34 -23.18 -30.83
N ASN A 313 7.20 -23.24 -30.13
CA ASN A 313 5.91 -23.59 -30.71
C ASN A 313 5.20 -22.32 -31.19
N THR A 314 5.69 -21.73 -32.30
CA THR A 314 5.23 -20.42 -32.79
C THR A 314 3.70 -20.28 -32.96
N PRO A 315 2.91 -21.32 -33.30
CA PRO A 315 1.45 -21.22 -33.33
C PRO A 315 0.78 -20.97 -31.96
N ARG A 316 1.50 -21.18 -30.85
CA ARG A 316 1.02 -20.96 -29.47
C ARG A 316 1.51 -19.64 -28.87
N LEU A 317 2.47 -19.01 -29.52
CA LEU A 317 3.09 -17.77 -29.08
C LEU A 317 2.46 -16.58 -29.79
N ARG A 318 2.53 -15.43 -29.14
CA ARG A 318 2.14 -14.14 -29.70
C ARG A 318 3.33 -13.20 -29.62
N GLY A 319 3.72 -12.62 -30.76
CA GLY A 319 4.68 -11.51 -30.77
C GLY A 319 4.09 -10.26 -30.11
N GLU A 320 4.89 -9.58 -29.31
CA GLU A 320 4.57 -8.32 -28.64
C GLU A 320 5.24 -7.15 -29.37
N GLY A 321 4.79 -5.91 -29.13
CA GLY A 321 5.37 -4.73 -29.77
C GLY A 321 5.22 -4.66 -31.30
N GLY A 322 4.36 -5.48 -31.90
CA GLY A 322 4.14 -5.53 -33.35
C GLY A 322 4.98 -6.58 -34.09
N ASP A 323 5.72 -7.42 -33.36
CA ASP A 323 6.42 -8.56 -33.96
C ASP A 323 5.43 -9.59 -34.55
N THR A 324 5.82 -10.14 -35.69
CA THR A 324 5.08 -11.16 -36.45
C THR A 324 5.82 -12.50 -36.55
N SER A 325 7.05 -12.59 -36.03
CA SER A 325 7.92 -13.77 -36.11
C SER A 325 8.50 -14.12 -34.73
N PRO A 326 7.65 -14.49 -33.75
CA PRO A 326 8.12 -14.73 -32.39
C PRO A 326 9.12 -15.90 -32.37
N CYS A 327 10.11 -15.79 -31.48
CA CYS A 327 11.25 -16.67 -31.30
C CYS A 327 12.35 -16.62 -32.38
N GLU A 328 12.38 -15.58 -33.21
CA GLU A 328 13.44 -15.38 -34.19
C GLU A 328 13.84 -13.92 -34.20
N ILE A 329 15.15 -13.63 -34.07
CA ILE A 329 15.66 -12.26 -34.15
C ILE A 329 15.52 -11.74 -35.58
N GLY A 330 14.47 -10.99 -35.82
CA GLY A 330 14.03 -10.47 -37.10
C GLY A 330 14.44 -9.02 -37.36
N ALA A 331 14.28 -8.60 -38.62
CA ALA A 331 14.50 -7.20 -39.01
C ALA A 331 13.35 -6.26 -38.59
N VAL A 332 12.24 -6.82 -38.11
CA VAL A 332 11.05 -6.09 -37.65
C VAL A 332 10.97 -6.01 -36.12
N ASP A 333 11.92 -6.65 -35.44
CA ASP A 333 12.00 -6.68 -33.99
C ASP A 333 12.39 -5.32 -33.43
N ALA A 334 12.04 -5.13 -32.17
CA ALA A 334 12.33 -3.90 -31.49
C ALA A 334 13.83 -3.74 -31.21
N VAL A 335 14.24 -2.49 -30.98
CA VAL A 335 15.59 -2.18 -30.53
C VAL A 335 15.54 -1.35 -29.26
N THR A 336 16.48 -1.61 -28.36
CA THR A 336 16.62 -0.81 -27.13
C THR A 336 17.03 0.63 -27.43
N GLY A 337 16.55 1.56 -26.60
CA GLY A 337 16.95 2.96 -26.62
C GLY A 337 18.36 3.20 -26.07
N LEU A 338 18.76 4.48 -25.94
CA LEU A 338 20.07 4.86 -25.38
C LEU A 338 20.26 4.44 -23.92
N SER A 339 19.18 4.30 -23.15
CA SER A 339 19.19 3.74 -21.79
C SER A 339 19.36 2.22 -21.75
N GLY A 340 19.41 1.55 -22.92
CA GLY A 340 19.42 0.10 -23.00
C GLY A 340 18.07 -0.54 -22.65
N ASP A 341 17.00 0.26 -22.58
CA ASP A 341 15.66 -0.22 -22.25
C ASP A 341 14.74 -0.15 -23.48
N TYR A 342 13.75 -1.03 -23.49
CA TYR A 342 12.68 -1.10 -24.47
C TYR A 342 11.35 -1.33 -23.75
N ASP A 343 10.36 -0.50 -24.06
CA ASP A 343 8.99 -0.59 -23.56
C ASP A 343 8.08 -1.02 -24.73
N PRO A 344 7.60 -2.28 -24.77
CA PRO A 344 6.64 -2.76 -25.76
C PRO A 344 5.21 -2.20 -25.56
N GLY A 345 4.98 -1.42 -24.50
CA GLY A 345 3.67 -0.95 -24.05
C GLY A 345 2.89 -2.02 -23.29
N ALA A 346 1.63 -1.70 -22.95
CA ALA A 346 0.75 -2.61 -22.24
C ALA A 346 0.51 -3.92 -23.02
N ILE A 347 0.77 -5.05 -22.38
CA ILE A 347 0.57 -6.39 -22.94
C ILE A 347 -0.92 -6.69 -23.01
N LEU A 348 -1.47 -6.66 -24.22
CA LEU A 348 -2.90 -6.85 -24.47
C LEU A 348 -3.31 -8.32 -24.37
N GLY A 349 -4.48 -8.59 -23.77
CA GLY A 349 -5.08 -9.93 -23.76
C GLY A 349 -4.61 -10.87 -22.64
N VAL A 350 -4.17 -10.33 -21.49
CA VAL A 350 -3.95 -11.13 -20.27
C VAL A 350 -5.28 -11.76 -19.82
N GLN A 351 -5.39 -13.08 -19.92
CA GLN A 351 -6.58 -13.87 -19.57
C GLN A 351 -6.52 -14.40 -18.13
N PRO A 352 -7.64 -14.89 -17.54
CA PRO A 352 -7.62 -15.61 -16.28
C PRO A 352 -6.60 -16.75 -16.31
N GLY A 353 -5.65 -16.71 -15.37
CA GLY A 353 -4.48 -17.59 -15.34
C GLY A 353 -3.16 -16.92 -15.71
N GLY A 354 -3.17 -15.67 -16.21
CA GLY A 354 -1.98 -14.86 -16.47
C GLY A 354 -1.39 -15.06 -17.88
N ARG A 355 -0.40 -14.23 -18.21
CA ARG A 355 0.46 -14.38 -19.40
C ARG A 355 1.91 -14.33 -18.98
N THR A 356 2.69 -15.26 -19.52
CA THR A 356 4.14 -15.23 -19.39
C THR A 356 4.70 -14.54 -20.61
N VAL A 357 5.37 -13.41 -20.38
CA VAL A 357 6.08 -12.64 -21.39
C VAL A 357 7.54 -13.05 -21.33
N PHE A 358 8.10 -13.31 -22.50
CA PHE A 358 9.50 -13.62 -22.71
C PHE A 358 10.15 -12.47 -23.45
N ALA A 359 11.41 -12.23 -23.14
CA ALA A 359 12.28 -11.33 -23.89
C ALA A 359 13.62 -12.00 -24.13
N TRP A 360 14.14 -11.85 -25.34
CA TRP A 360 15.41 -12.42 -25.73
C TRP A 360 16.15 -11.54 -26.73
N THR A 361 17.47 -11.67 -26.77
CA THR A 361 18.35 -10.93 -27.70
C THR A 361 19.37 -11.90 -28.30
N GLY A 362 19.77 -11.63 -29.55
CA GLY A 362 20.70 -12.47 -30.31
C GLY A 362 21.12 -11.79 -31.63
N ASP A 363 21.84 -12.52 -32.48
CA ASP A 363 22.18 -12.04 -33.82
C ASP A 363 21.01 -12.26 -34.79
N SER A 364 20.96 -11.48 -35.87
CA SER A 364 19.88 -11.57 -36.86
C SER A 364 19.77 -12.97 -37.46
N GLY A 365 18.57 -13.55 -37.38
CA GLY A 365 18.24 -14.90 -37.83
C GLY A 365 18.43 -15.98 -36.77
N ASP A 366 18.94 -15.64 -35.59
CA ASP A 366 19.01 -16.57 -34.47
C ASP A 366 17.61 -16.90 -33.95
N LYS A 367 17.46 -18.13 -33.42
CA LYS A 367 16.20 -18.63 -32.88
C LYS A 367 16.40 -19.06 -31.43
N VAL A 368 15.43 -18.72 -30.58
CA VAL A 368 15.49 -19.07 -29.17
C VAL A 368 14.93 -20.47 -28.91
N GLU A 369 15.55 -21.17 -27.97
CA GLU A 369 15.15 -22.49 -27.48
C GLU A 369 14.82 -22.42 -25.99
N ASP A 370 14.08 -23.41 -25.47
CA ASP A 370 13.78 -23.53 -24.05
C ASP A 370 15.05 -23.55 -23.20
N GLY A 371 15.13 -22.66 -22.22
CA GLY A 371 16.29 -22.49 -21.35
C GLY A 371 17.54 -21.92 -22.04
N ALA A 372 17.39 -21.26 -23.20
CA ALA A 372 18.48 -20.54 -23.84
C ALA A 372 19.10 -19.48 -22.90
N GLU A 373 20.41 -19.27 -23.03
CA GLU A 373 21.11 -18.24 -22.27
C GLU A 373 20.56 -16.85 -22.66
N GLY A 374 20.24 -16.03 -21.66
CA GLY A 374 19.67 -14.70 -21.86
C GLY A 374 18.16 -14.67 -22.18
N LEU A 375 17.46 -15.81 -22.17
CA LEU A 375 15.99 -15.82 -22.26
C LEU A 375 15.40 -15.39 -20.91
N ALA A 376 14.91 -14.16 -20.86
CA ALA A 376 14.25 -13.60 -19.68
C ALA A 376 12.75 -13.84 -19.76
N SER A 377 12.09 -14.00 -18.62
CA SER A 377 10.64 -14.10 -18.58
C SER A 377 10.03 -13.49 -17.33
N ILE A 378 8.84 -12.92 -17.47
CA ILE A 378 8.00 -12.52 -16.34
C ILE A 378 6.60 -13.09 -16.54
N SER A 379 6.05 -13.65 -15.48
CA SER A 379 4.65 -14.05 -15.48
C SER A 379 3.81 -12.88 -15.00
N LEU A 380 3.24 -12.16 -15.96
CA LEU A 380 2.19 -11.17 -15.72
C LEU A 380 0.96 -11.93 -15.29
N THR A 381 0.80 -11.98 -13.99
CA THR A 381 -0.43 -12.45 -13.39
C THR A 381 -1.39 -11.27 -13.41
N GLU A 382 -2.62 -11.57 -13.79
CA GLU A 382 -3.71 -10.63 -13.94
C GLU A 382 -3.61 -9.41 -13.01
N THR A 383 -3.51 -8.19 -13.56
CA THR A 383 -4.34 -7.08 -13.06
C THR A 383 -5.77 -7.52 -13.31
N ALA A 384 -6.38 -8.23 -12.38
CA ALA A 384 -7.50 -9.07 -12.77
C ALA A 384 -8.70 -8.27 -13.33
N PRO A 385 -9.23 -8.64 -14.50
CA PRO A 385 -10.64 -8.95 -14.61
C PRO A 385 -10.90 -10.39 -14.17
N THR A 386 -10.79 -10.67 -12.87
CA THR A 386 -11.33 -11.91 -12.27
C THR A 386 -12.75 -12.11 -12.78
N ALA A 387 -12.97 -13.00 -13.76
CA ALA A 387 -14.31 -13.27 -14.31
C ALA A 387 -15.32 -13.23 -13.16
N ALA A 388 -16.29 -12.31 -13.24
CA ALA A 388 -17.05 -11.90 -12.08
C ALA A 388 -17.60 -13.12 -11.34
N ALA A 389 -17.10 -13.37 -10.13
CA ALA A 389 -17.54 -14.53 -9.35
C ALA A 389 -18.83 -14.20 -8.58
N ALA A 390 -19.04 -12.91 -8.33
CA ALA A 390 -20.24 -12.34 -7.75
C ALA A 390 -20.43 -10.89 -8.21
N ALA A 391 -21.60 -10.33 -7.88
CA ALA A 391 -21.85 -8.91 -7.93
C ALA A 391 -22.05 -8.37 -6.52
N LYS A 392 -21.27 -7.35 -6.13
CA LYS A 392 -21.49 -6.55 -4.94
C LYS A 392 -22.50 -5.47 -5.25
N VAL A 393 -23.54 -5.36 -4.43
CA VAL A 393 -24.58 -4.34 -4.57
C VAL A 393 -24.40 -3.30 -3.47
N THR A 394 -24.30 -2.04 -3.85
CA THR A 394 -24.30 -0.90 -2.92
C THR A 394 -25.38 0.08 -3.31
N ALA A 395 -25.85 0.88 -2.36
CA ALA A 395 -26.82 1.94 -2.60
C ALA A 395 -26.28 3.26 -2.02
N ASP A 396 -26.59 4.37 -2.69
CA ASP A 396 -26.31 5.73 -2.21
C ASP A 396 -27.62 6.55 -2.22
N PRO A 397 -28.06 7.11 -1.08
CA PRO A 397 -27.49 7.00 0.27
C PRO A 397 -27.41 5.56 0.80
N ALA A 398 -26.46 5.29 1.69
CA ALA A 398 -26.14 3.94 2.17
C ALA A 398 -27.26 3.29 3.00
N VAL A 399 -28.09 2.45 2.35
CA VAL A 399 -29.17 1.69 2.99
C VAL A 399 -28.66 0.38 3.59
N ARG A 400 -28.86 0.13 4.90
CA ARG A 400 -28.50 -1.17 5.55
C ARG A 400 -29.69 -1.77 6.31
N PRO A 401 -30.00 -3.08 6.16
CA PRO A 401 -31.03 -3.76 6.93
C PRO A 401 -30.55 -4.05 8.36
N GLY A 402 -31.43 -3.80 9.34
CA GLY A 402 -31.12 -3.93 10.76
C GLY A 402 -31.10 -5.38 11.26
N SER A 403 -30.07 -5.70 12.04
CA SER A 403 -30.24 -6.41 13.33
C SER A 403 -29.13 -6.08 14.35
N GLY A 404 -28.09 -5.32 13.98
CA GLY A 404 -27.15 -4.72 14.93
C GLY A 404 -26.27 -3.67 14.25
N ALA A 405 -26.43 -2.41 14.65
CA ALA A 405 -25.68 -1.21 14.23
C ALA A 405 -25.97 -0.67 12.80
N MET A 406 -27.07 0.10 12.71
CA MET A 406 -27.16 1.40 12.03
C MET A 406 -26.66 1.52 10.58
N GLY A 407 -27.58 1.35 9.62
CA GLY A 407 -27.51 2.05 8.32
C GLY A 407 -28.88 2.56 7.92
N ILE A 408 -28.96 3.29 6.82
CA ILE A 408 -30.12 4.13 6.47
C ILE A 408 -31.29 3.24 6.01
N GLU A 409 -32.18 2.79 6.89
CA GLU A 409 -33.33 1.97 6.47
C GLU A 409 -34.37 2.78 5.66
N ARG A 410 -34.27 4.12 5.71
CA ARG A 410 -35.30 5.06 5.23
C ARG A 410 -34.72 6.21 4.43
N VAL A 411 -35.45 6.68 3.42
CA VAL A 411 -35.03 7.78 2.56
C VAL A 411 -36.19 8.78 2.42
N PRO A 412 -35.95 10.11 2.36
CA PRO A 412 -37.04 11.06 2.13
C PRO A 412 -37.69 10.86 0.75
N PHE A 413 -39.00 11.11 0.62
CA PHE A 413 -39.66 11.15 -0.69
C PHE A 413 -38.97 12.13 -1.64
N GLY A 414 -38.98 11.80 -2.94
CA GLY A 414 -38.30 12.58 -3.96
C GLY A 414 -36.76 12.46 -3.97
N THR A 415 -36.16 11.78 -3.00
CA THR A 415 -34.73 11.44 -3.05
C THR A 415 -34.48 10.35 -4.07
N THR A 416 -33.42 10.50 -4.86
CA THR A 416 -32.98 9.46 -5.79
C THR A 416 -31.94 8.57 -5.13
N VAL A 417 -32.28 7.30 -4.93
CA VAL A 417 -31.34 6.26 -4.48
C VAL A 417 -30.66 5.65 -5.70
N THR A 418 -29.35 5.81 -5.78
CA THR A 418 -28.55 5.18 -6.84
C THR A 418 -28.07 3.82 -6.35
N VAL A 419 -28.58 2.75 -6.93
CA VAL A 419 -28.11 1.40 -6.67
C VAL A 419 -27.01 1.08 -7.66
N THR A 420 -25.84 0.73 -7.14
CA THR A 420 -24.66 0.31 -7.90
C THR A 420 -24.47 -1.19 -7.77
N ILE A 421 -24.39 -1.86 -8.90
CA ILE A 421 -23.99 -3.25 -9.05
C ILE A 421 -22.54 -3.22 -9.53
N GLN A 422 -21.63 -3.78 -8.74
CA GLN A 422 -20.21 -3.87 -9.06
C GLN A 422 -19.84 -5.35 -9.18
N LEU A 423 -19.33 -5.76 -10.33
CA LEU A 423 -18.72 -7.08 -10.48
C LEU A 423 -17.49 -7.18 -9.57
N VAL A 424 -17.39 -8.26 -8.78
CA VAL A 424 -16.29 -8.52 -7.86
C VAL A 424 -15.70 -9.92 -8.09
N GLY A 425 -14.39 -10.01 -7.86
CA GLY A 425 -13.62 -11.24 -7.97
C GLY A 425 -13.64 -12.10 -6.72
N ASN A 426 -13.12 -13.32 -6.80
CA ASN A 426 -12.80 -14.14 -5.64
C ASN A 426 -11.60 -13.57 -4.86
N VAL A 427 -11.57 -13.80 -3.54
CA VAL A 427 -10.38 -13.52 -2.73
C VAL A 427 -9.32 -14.60 -3.03
N PRO A 428 -8.08 -14.23 -3.40
CA PRO A 428 -7.00 -15.20 -3.67
C PRO A 428 -6.82 -16.17 -2.49
N GLY A 429 -6.79 -17.47 -2.77
CA GLY A 429 -6.56 -18.52 -1.77
C GLY A 429 -7.81 -19.06 -1.06
N THR A 430 -9.02 -18.56 -1.37
CA THR A 430 -10.27 -19.07 -0.79
C THR A 430 -11.24 -19.58 -1.86
N SER A 431 -11.97 -20.66 -1.58
CA SER A 431 -13.13 -21.10 -2.37
C SER A 431 -14.41 -20.34 -2.00
N ALA A 432 -14.31 -19.34 -1.12
CA ALA A 432 -15.43 -18.60 -0.58
C ALA A 432 -15.70 -17.38 -1.47
N VAL A 433 -16.81 -17.40 -2.18
CA VAL A 433 -17.42 -16.18 -2.73
C VAL A 433 -17.97 -15.42 -1.53
N GLY A 434 -17.32 -14.31 -1.14
CA GLY A 434 -17.60 -13.60 0.11
C GLY A 434 -17.62 -12.08 -0.02
N ALA A 435 -18.62 -11.47 0.61
CA ALA A 435 -18.80 -10.06 0.98
C ALA A 435 -17.54 -9.17 1.17
N GLY A 436 -16.43 -9.76 1.61
CA GLY A 436 -15.16 -9.07 1.90
C GLY A 436 -14.20 -8.89 0.72
N SER A 437 -14.55 -9.29 -0.51
CA SER A 437 -13.66 -9.10 -1.67
C SER A 437 -13.57 -7.62 -2.08
N PRO A 438 -12.38 -6.99 -2.06
CA PRO A 438 -12.22 -5.56 -2.34
C PRO A 438 -12.11 -5.22 -3.83
N ASN A 439 -11.93 -6.22 -4.71
CA ASN A 439 -11.49 -5.98 -6.08
C ASN A 439 -12.65 -5.95 -7.07
N ALA A 440 -12.88 -4.76 -7.65
CA ALA A 440 -13.76 -4.56 -8.79
C ALA A 440 -13.18 -5.20 -10.06
N VAL A 441 -14.06 -5.63 -10.97
CA VAL A 441 -13.70 -6.43 -12.14
C VAL A 441 -14.39 -5.95 -13.41
N PRO A 442 -13.68 -5.79 -14.54
CA PRO A 442 -14.29 -5.66 -15.86
C PRO A 442 -15.31 -6.77 -16.22
N PRO A 443 -16.34 -6.46 -17.02
CA PRO A 443 -17.36 -7.43 -17.39
C PRO A 443 -16.90 -8.39 -18.47
N THR A 444 -17.45 -9.61 -18.45
CA THR A 444 -17.49 -10.44 -19.66
C THR A 444 -18.35 -9.72 -20.72
N ALA A 445 -17.93 -9.72 -21.98
CA ALA A 445 -18.64 -9.01 -23.05
C ALA A 445 -20.13 -9.41 -23.09
N GLY A 446 -21.02 -8.43 -22.85
CA GLY A 446 -22.48 -8.63 -22.87
C GLY A 446 -23.15 -8.93 -21.52
N SER A 447 -22.46 -8.81 -20.39
CA SER A 447 -23.08 -8.99 -19.06
C SER A 447 -24.22 -7.99 -18.81
N THR A 448 -25.38 -8.52 -18.41
CA THR A 448 -26.56 -7.72 -18.03
C THR A 448 -27.24 -8.31 -16.79
N TYR A 449 -27.78 -7.44 -15.94
CA TYR A 449 -28.62 -7.81 -14.81
C TYR A 449 -30.08 -7.48 -15.08
N THR A 450 -30.97 -8.36 -14.64
CA THR A 450 -32.40 -8.07 -14.59
C THR A 450 -32.76 -7.61 -13.19
N VAL A 451 -33.20 -6.37 -13.06
CA VAL A 451 -33.67 -5.77 -11.81
C VAL A 451 -35.19 -5.82 -11.82
N THR A 452 -35.79 -6.45 -10.83
CA THR A 452 -37.23 -6.38 -10.60
C THR A 452 -37.48 -5.45 -9.42
N ILE A 453 -38.21 -4.36 -9.66
CA ILE A 453 -38.59 -3.37 -8.66
C ILE A 453 -40.06 -3.54 -8.36
N ARG A 454 -40.41 -3.72 -7.09
CA ARG A 454 -41.79 -3.78 -6.59
C ARG A 454 -42.01 -2.62 -5.65
N SER A 455 -43.00 -1.78 -5.96
CA SER A 455 -43.36 -0.63 -5.12
C SER A 455 -44.75 -0.85 -4.54
N ALA A 456 -44.88 -0.60 -3.24
CA ALA A 456 -46.14 -0.66 -2.52
C ALA A 456 -46.27 0.60 -1.64
N SER A 457 -47.36 1.35 -1.80
CA SER A 457 -47.64 2.58 -1.08
C SER A 457 -48.71 2.35 -0.01
N VAL A 458 -48.53 2.98 1.15
CA VAL A 458 -49.54 3.04 2.21
C VAL A 458 -49.82 4.52 2.51
N THR A 459 -51.10 4.89 2.48
CA THR A 459 -51.63 6.24 2.76
C THR A 459 -52.65 6.17 3.91
N ASN A 460 -52.31 5.47 4.99
CA ASN A 460 -53.24 5.26 6.10
C ASN A 460 -53.11 6.39 7.13
N SER A 461 -54.23 7.03 7.47
CA SER A 461 -54.41 8.04 8.51
C SER A 461 -54.04 7.63 9.94
N ASN A 462 -53.45 6.44 10.17
CA ASN A 462 -53.02 5.93 11.48
C ASN A 462 -51.54 5.47 11.52
N SER A 463 -50.78 5.65 10.42
CA SER A 463 -49.38 5.23 10.34
C SER A 463 -48.48 6.21 11.11
N THR A 464 -47.65 5.75 12.05
CA THR A 464 -46.67 6.60 12.77
C THR A 464 -45.24 6.14 12.47
N ASP A 465 -44.23 7.00 12.74
CA ASP A 465 -42.82 6.66 12.54
C ASP A 465 -42.39 5.36 13.26
N GLY A 466 -43.00 5.07 14.43
CA GLY A 466 -42.78 3.83 15.18
C GLY A 466 -43.39 2.57 14.54
N ASN A 467 -44.47 2.68 13.75
CA ASN A 467 -45.02 1.55 13.00
C ASN A 467 -44.04 1.06 11.92
N LEU A 468 -43.26 1.97 11.37
CA LEU A 468 -42.24 1.68 10.36
C LEU A 468 -41.00 0.99 10.94
N ASP A 469 -40.71 1.13 12.24
CA ASP A 469 -39.63 0.41 12.94
C ASP A 469 -40.02 -1.04 13.27
N GLY A 470 -41.32 -1.35 13.38
CA GLY A 470 -41.86 -2.68 13.69
C GLY A 470 -42.07 -3.60 12.49
N LEU A 471 -41.98 -3.07 11.27
CA LEU A 471 -42.01 -3.83 10.02
C LEU A 471 -40.65 -4.52 9.83
N GLY A 472 -40.37 -5.58 10.57
CA GLY A 472 -39.14 -6.37 10.38
C GLY A 472 -38.98 -6.89 8.95
N THR A 473 -37.79 -7.42 8.64
CA THR A 473 -37.33 -7.96 7.34
C THR A 473 -38.08 -9.20 6.83
N ALA A 474 -39.37 -9.35 7.12
CA ALA A 474 -40.16 -10.53 6.78
C ALA A 474 -40.32 -10.68 5.26
N GLY A 475 -39.59 -11.66 4.70
CA GLY A 475 -39.63 -12.13 3.32
C GLY A 475 -40.95 -12.79 2.90
N SER A 476 -42.08 -12.13 3.12
CA SER A 476 -43.33 -12.46 2.47
C SER A 476 -44.11 -11.16 2.22
N PRO A 477 -44.43 -10.81 0.97
CA PRO A 477 -45.33 -9.70 0.62
C PRO A 477 -46.75 -9.81 1.20
N GLY A 478 -47.00 -10.74 2.12
CA GLY A 478 -48.32 -11.17 2.58
C GLY A 478 -48.76 -10.66 3.96
N ALA A 479 -48.02 -9.76 4.62
CA ALA A 479 -48.44 -9.15 5.88
C ALA A 479 -48.67 -7.63 5.78
N LEU A 480 -49.00 -7.13 4.59
CA LEU A 480 -49.50 -5.78 4.37
C LEU A 480 -51.01 -5.84 4.12
N THR A 481 -51.79 -6.06 5.18
CA THR A 481 -53.27 -6.09 5.10
C THR A 481 -53.91 -4.71 4.96
N ASP A 482 -53.12 -3.66 4.74
CA ASP A 482 -53.55 -2.26 4.72
C ASP A 482 -52.95 -1.46 3.54
N LEU A 483 -52.73 -2.14 2.41
CA LEU A 483 -52.35 -1.49 1.15
C LEU A 483 -53.56 -0.78 0.55
N THR A 484 -53.63 0.53 0.71
CA THR A 484 -54.63 1.40 0.08
C THR A 484 -54.26 1.77 -1.37
N GLY A 485 -52.96 1.71 -1.72
CA GLY A 485 -52.45 1.96 -3.08
C GLY A 485 -52.05 0.68 -3.83
N GLY A 486 -52.15 0.72 -5.16
CA GLY A 486 -51.84 -0.42 -6.02
C GLY A 486 -50.36 -0.82 -6.00
N THR A 487 -50.06 -2.12 -5.98
CA THR A 487 -48.69 -2.62 -6.16
C THR A 487 -48.25 -2.43 -7.61
N THR A 488 -47.09 -1.80 -7.81
CA THR A 488 -46.48 -1.66 -9.13
C THR A 488 -45.27 -2.59 -9.23
N VAL A 489 -45.11 -3.27 -10.36
CA VAL A 489 -43.93 -4.13 -10.64
C VAL A 489 -43.30 -3.65 -11.94
N GLU A 490 -42.03 -3.28 -11.88
CA GLU A 490 -41.22 -2.87 -13.03
C GLU A 490 -40.02 -3.82 -13.17
N THR A 491 -39.67 -4.15 -14.41
CA THR A 491 -38.46 -4.92 -14.71
C THR A 491 -37.54 -4.10 -15.60
N LYS A 492 -36.29 -3.89 -15.17
CA LYS A 492 -35.25 -3.16 -15.90
C LYS A 492 -34.09 -4.09 -16.23
N THR A 493 -33.50 -3.91 -17.40
CA THR A 493 -32.22 -4.53 -17.76
C THR A 493 -31.11 -3.50 -17.53
N VAL A 494 -30.15 -3.82 -16.67
CA VAL A 494 -28.99 -2.99 -16.36
C VAL A 494 -27.77 -3.60 -17.04
N THR A 495 -27.16 -2.83 -17.94
CA THR A 495 -25.87 -3.17 -18.57
C THR A 495 -24.74 -2.67 -17.66
N VAL A 496 -23.69 -3.49 -17.50
CA VAL A 496 -22.47 -3.08 -16.81
C VAL A 496 -21.50 -2.44 -17.79
N ASP A 497 -20.81 -1.38 -17.36
CA ASP A 497 -19.77 -0.70 -18.12
C ASP A 497 -18.43 -1.44 -18.08
N ALA A 498 -17.40 -0.90 -18.74
CA ALA A 498 -16.07 -1.51 -18.83
C ALA A 498 -15.37 -1.72 -17.47
N SER A 499 -15.83 -1.07 -16.39
CA SER A 499 -15.34 -1.25 -15.02
C SER A 499 -16.12 -2.34 -14.25
N GLY A 500 -17.10 -2.98 -14.89
CA GLY A 500 -18.01 -3.94 -14.28
C GLY A 500 -19.09 -3.28 -13.42
N LYS A 501 -19.31 -1.98 -13.61
CA LYS A 501 -20.27 -1.21 -12.83
C LYS A 501 -21.55 -1.03 -13.62
N GLY A 502 -22.69 -1.35 -13.02
CA GLY A 502 -24.02 -1.05 -13.54
C GLY A 502 -24.80 -0.27 -12.50
N THR A 503 -25.43 0.83 -12.88
CA THR A 503 -26.23 1.63 -11.95
C THR A 503 -27.67 1.73 -12.40
N PHE A 504 -28.59 1.75 -11.44
CA PHE A 504 -29.97 2.13 -11.69
C PHE A 504 -30.50 2.96 -10.52
N GLU A 505 -31.48 3.80 -10.84
CA GLU A 505 -32.06 4.73 -9.89
C GLU A 505 -33.43 4.24 -9.42
N ILE A 506 -33.66 4.42 -8.12
CA ILE A 506 -34.95 4.24 -7.47
C ILE A 506 -35.36 5.59 -6.88
N THR A 507 -36.59 6.01 -7.13
CA THR A 507 -37.20 7.19 -6.51
C THR A 507 -38.66 6.86 -6.28
N ALA A 508 -39.22 7.33 -5.16
CA ALA A 508 -40.66 7.29 -4.93
C ALA A 508 -41.18 8.71 -4.74
N ALA A 509 -42.32 8.99 -5.36
CA ALA A 509 -43.12 10.16 -5.06
C ALA A 509 -43.97 9.88 -3.82
N ASP A 510 -44.23 10.94 -3.09
CA ASP A 510 -45.23 10.95 -2.03
C ASP A 510 -46.62 10.62 -2.63
N PRO A 511 -47.29 9.55 -2.15
CA PRO A 511 -48.61 9.16 -2.65
C PRO A 511 -49.73 10.14 -2.26
N ASP A 512 -49.56 10.96 -1.21
CA ASP A 512 -50.50 12.03 -0.85
C ASP A 512 -49.76 13.33 -0.46
N PRO A 513 -49.26 14.10 -1.44
CA PRO A 513 -48.45 15.29 -1.19
C PRO A 513 -49.19 16.45 -0.50
N ASN A 514 -50.49 16.31 -0.19
CA ASN A 514 -51.31 17.37 0.41
C ASN A 514 -51.61 17.16 1.89
N ASN A 515 -51.09 16.11 2.52
CA ASN A 515 -51.28 15.83 3.95
C ASN A 515 -50.25 16.53 4.87
N GLN A 516 -49.29 17.26 4.31
CA GLN A 516 -48.17 17.92 5.04
C GLN A 516 -48.60 19.02 6.04
N ASP A 517 -49.89 19.36 6.13
CA ASP A 517 -50.35 20.57 6.83
C ASP A 517 -51.06 20.32 8.18
N ASP A 518 -51.28 19.08 8.62
CA ASP A 518 -51.88 18.80 9.94
C ASP A 518 -50.81 18.33 10.95
N GLU A 519 -50.08 19.28 11.55
CA GLU A 519 -49.15 19.03 12.68
C GLU A 519 -49.83 18.36 13.92
N ALA A 520 -51.15 18.16 13.87
CA ALA A 520 -51.94 17.53 14.92
C ALA A 520 -52.06 16.00 14.79
N ASP A 521 -51.76 15.41 13.62
CA ASP A 521 -51.85 13.97 13.42
C ASP A 521 -50.50 13.43 12.91
N ALA A 522 -49.88 12.52 13.65
CA ALA A 522 -48.55 11.98 13.38
C ALA A 522 -48.54 10.96 12.22
N THR A 523 -49.36 11.22 11.20
CA THR A 523 -49.62 10.32 10.07
C THR A 523 -48.48 10.42 9.08
N VAL A 524 -47.76 9.32 8.91
CA VAL A 524 -46.60 9.18 8.05
C VAL A 524 -46.96 8.36 6.82
N ASP A 525 -46.77 8.94 5.64
CA ASP A 525 -46.84 8.22 4.39
C ASP A 525 -45.51 7.52 4.10
N TYR A 526 -45.62 6.34 3.49
CA TYR A 526 -44.45 5.63 3.04
C TYR A 526 -44.69 4.78 1.80
N VAL A 527 -43.64 4.68 1.00
CA VAL A 527 -43.54 3.75 -0.12
C VAL A 527 -42.42 2.78 0.19
N THR A 528 -42.79 1.50 0.29
CA THR A 528 -41.81 0.42 0.38
C THR A 528 -41.46 -0.02 -1.03
N VAL A 529 -40.18 0.13 -1.40
CA VAL A 529 -39.63 -0.37 -2.65
C VAL A 529 -38.76 -1.58 -2.35
N THR A 530 -39.20 -2.74 -2.81
CA THR A 530 -38.42 -3.97 -2.74
C THR A 530 -37.84 -4.25 -4.12
N TYR A 531 -36.52 -4.36 -4.23
CA TYR A 531 -35.87 -4.74 -5.48
C TYR A 531 -35.13 -6.06 -5.33
N SER A 532 -35.11 -6.84 -6.41
CA SER A 532 -34.27 -8.03 -6.53
C SER A 532 -33.47 -7.98 -7.81
N ILE A 533 -32.26 -8.53 -7.76
CA ILE A 533 -31.31 -8.52 -8.87
C ILE A 533 -31.05 -9.98 -9.24
N ALA A 534 -31.25 -10.31 -10.52
CA ALA A 534 -30.94 -11.64 -11.06
C ALA A 534 -29.96 -11.51 -12.23
N GLY A 535 -29.00 -12.42 -12.33
CA GLY A 535 -28.10 -12.54 -13.48
C GLY A 535 -28.89 -12.86 -14.76
N GLY A 536 -28.64 -12.13 -15.84
CA GLY A 536 -29.19 -12.42 -17.17
C GLY A 536 -28.54 -13.65 -17.81
N THR A 537 -29.03 -14.09 -18.97
CA THR A 537 -28.75 -15.38 -19.65
C THR A 537 -27.27 -15.67 -20.03
N ALA A 538 -26.33 -14.82 -19.61
CA ALA A 538 -24.88 -15.01 -19.76
C ALA A 538 -24.08 -14.87 -18.43
N GLY A 539 -24.74 -14.58 -17.30
CA GLY A 539 -24.14 -14.54 -15.96
C GLY A 539 -24.84 -15.54 -15.06
N THR A 540 -24.22 -16.70 -14.85
CA THR A 540 -24.66 -17.70 -13.85
C THR A 540 -24.23 -17.32 -12.42
N ASP A 541 -23.80 -16.08 -12.21
CA ASP A 541 -23.04 -15.65 -11.05
C ASP A 541 -23.99 -15.31 -9.89
N ALA A 542 -23.67 -15.82 -8.70
CA ALA A 542 -24.45 -15.57 -7.50
C ALA A 542 -24.29 -14.10 -7.08
N VAL A 543 -25.40 -13.39 -6.86
CA VAL A 543 -25.35 -12.08 -6.21
C VAL A 543 -24.99 -12.32 -4.75
N ASN A 544 -23.76 -11.97 -4.35
CA ASN A 544 -23.32 -12.09 -2.97
C ASN A 544 -23.60 -10.77 -2.25
N ASP A 545 -24.67 -10.79 -1.48
CA ASP A 545 -25.22 -9.61 -0.84
C ASP A 545 -24.54 -9.40 0.53
N ASP A 546 -23.46 -8.62 0.57
CA ASP A 546 -22.88 -8.12 1.83
C ASP A 546 -23.85 -7.18 2.59
N ILE A 547 -25.08 -7.08 2.12
CA ILE A 547 -26.14 -6.26 2.70
C ILE A 547 -27.47 -7.04 2.74
N SER A 548 -27.53 -8.39 2.88
CA SER A 548 -28.82 -9.02 3.23
C SER A 548 -28.81 -10.07 4.34
N HIS A 549 -29.70 -9.82 5.30
CA HIS A 549 -30.15 -10.73 6.35
C HIS A 549 -31.54 -11.32 6.01
N THR A 550 -31.82 -11.66 4.74
CA THR A 550 -33.06 -12.40 4.41
C THR A 550 -32.87 -13.47 3.34
N THR A 551 -33.59 -14.57 3.53
CA THR A 551 -33.45 -15.86 2.85
C THR A 551 -33.86 -15.88 1.37
N THR A 552 -34.06 -14.73 0.72
CA THR A 552 -34.47 -14.61 -0.70
C THR A 552 -33.95 -13.33 -1.40
N GLY A 553 -32.66 -12.98 -1.27
CA GLY A 553 -31.92 -12.11 -2.21
C GLY A 553 -32.59 -10.81 -2.69
N SER A 554 -33.37 -10.14 -1.84
CA SER A 554 -34.15 -8.96 -2.19
C SER A 554 -34.00 -7.90 -1.11
N GLN A 555 -33.79 -6.66 -1.57
CA GLN A 555 -33.48 -5.50 -0.74
C GLN A 555 -34.69 -4.58 -0.66
N THR A 556 -34.86 -3.92 0.49
CA THR A 556 -36.00 -3.03 0.75
C THR A 556 -35.52 -1.63 1.09
N ILE A 557 -36.07 -0.64 0.40
CA ILE A 557 -35.91 0.79 0.68
C ILE A 557 -37.28 1.32 1.10
N ARG A 558 -37.34 2.11 2.17
CA ARG A 558 -38.57 2.82 2.55
C ARG A 558 -38.43 4.30 2.27
N PHE A 559 -39.21 4.81 1.33
CA PHE A 559 -39.38 6.24 1.16
C PHE A 559 -40.47 6.73 2.10
N SER A 560 -40.25 7.85 2.78
CA SER A 560 -41.21 8.37 3.75
C SER A 560 -41.09 9.87 3.91
N ASP A 561 -42.19 10.53 4.24
CA ASP A 561 -42.31 11.93 4.63
C ASP A 561 -42.13 12.16 6.14
N ALA A 562 -41.79 11.12 6.91
CA ALA A 562 -41.64 11.24 8.36
C ALA A 562 -40.72 12.42 8.75
N PRO A 563 -41.05 13.18 9.78
CA PRO A 563 -40.17 14.26 10.23
C PRO A 563 -38.82 13.69 10.68
N SER A 564 -37.72 14.37 10.37
CA SER A 564 -36.37 13.96 10.79
C SER A 564 -36.28 13.83 12.32
N VAL A 565 -35.90 12.64 12.80
CA VAL A 565 -35.67 12.30 14.20
C VAL A 565 -34.27 11.68 14.32
N PHE A 566 -33.49 12.14 15.30
CA PHE A 566 -32.18 11.59 15.62
C PHE A 566 -32.23 10.07 15.87
N ARG A 567 -31.31 9.31 15.25
CA ARG A 567 -31.24 7.84 15.38
C ARG A 567 -29.90 7.31 15.87
N GLY A 568 -28.80 7.99 15.58
CA GLY A 568 -27.58 7.76 16.34
C GLY A 568 -26.34 8.44 15.78
N ALA A 569 -25.16 7.85 15.97
CA ALA A 569 -23.90 8.52 15.69
C ALA A 569 -22.77 7.57 15.26
N SER A 570 -21.72 8.15 14.69
CA SER A 570 -20.42 7.52 14.52
C SER A 570 -19.34 8.31 15.28
N VAL A 571 -18.33 7.61 15.79
CA VAL A 571 -17.18 8.19 16.50
C VAL A 571 -15.92 7.81 15.75
N THR A 572 -15.09 8.80 15.42
CA THR A 572 -13.88 8.60 14.61
C THR A 572 -12.70 9.35 15.23
N PRO A 573 -11.79 8.66 15.93
CA PRO A 573 -10.52 9.23 16.37
C PRO A 573 -9.67 9.69 15.19
N THR A 574 -8.86 10.74 15.38
CA THR A 574 -7.96 11.23 14.32
C THR A 574 -6.86 10.21 13.98
N VAL A 575 -6.43 9.43 14.97
CA VAL A 575 -5.47 8.33 14.84
C VAL A 575 -5.97 7.14 15.65
N LYS A 576 -5.50 5.92 15.36
CA LYS A 576 -5.91 4.72 16.12
C LYS A 576 -5.22 4.61 17.48
N TYR A 577 -4.04 5.20 17.62
CA TYR A 577 -3.23 5.14 18.84
C TYR A 577 -2.40 6.41 19.04
N LEU A 578 -2.04 6.70 20.29
CA LEU A 578 -1.05 7.73 20.67
C LEU A 578 -0.22 7.25 21.85
N ALA A 579 1.05 7.67 21.90
CA ALA A 579 1.90 7.41 23.06
C ALA A 579 1.31 8.07 24.31
N ALA A 580 1.17 7.27 25.39
CA ALA A 580 0.73 7.78 26.68
C ALA A 580 1.76 8.78 27.24
N PRO A 581 1.31 9.91 27.83
CA PRO A 581 2.22 10.89 28.40
C PRO A 581 2.96 10.32 29.61
N ARG A 582 4.27 10.56 29.69
CA ARG A 582 5.05 10.20 30.89
C ARG A 582 4.83 11.15 32.07
N THR A 583 4.51 12.41 31.75
CA THR A 583 4.19 13.48 32.70
C THR A 583 3.21 14.45 32.04
N GLY A 584 2.26 15.00 32.79
CA GLY A 584 1.29 15.95 32.25
C GLY A 584 0.17 15.25 31.49
N SER A 585 -0.24 15.78 30.34
CA SER A 585 -1.32 15.21 29.54
C SER A 585 -1.00 15.23 28.05
N ALA A 586 -1.58 14.29 27.29
CA ALA A 586 -1.55 14.24 25.84
C ALA A 586 -2.93 14.62 25.29
N SER A 587 -2.97 15.45 24.25
CA SER A 587 -4.23 15.87 23.63
C SER A 587 -4.55 15.04 22.40
N ASN A 588 -5.82 14.69 22.23
CA ASN A 588 -6.34 14.05 21.01
C ASN A 588 -7.63 14.74 20.57
N VAL A 589 -8.02 14.50 19.32
CA VAL A 589 -9.27 15.00 18.74
C VAL A 589 -10.05 13.84 18.16
N VAL A 590 -11.34 13.78 18.47
CA VAL A 590 -12.29 12.87 17.85
C VAL A 590 -13.32 13.66 17.05
N THR A 591 -13.83 13.06 15.99
CA THR A 591 -14.98 13.57 15.25
C THR A 591 -16.18 12.68 15.57
N VAL A 592 -17.29 13.29 15.99
CA VAL A 592 -18.57 12.61 16.16
C VAL A 592 -19.55 13.13 15.12
N LYS A 593 -20.16 12.24 14.35
CA LYS A 593 -21.25 12.60 13.42
C LYS A 593 -22.54 12.01 13.93
N VAL A 594 -23.52 12.87 14.19
CA VAL A 594 -24.87 12.53 14.62
C VAL A 594 -25.78 12.57 13.41
N PHE A 595 -26.61 11.54 13.25
CA PHE A 595 -27.51 11.42 12.12
C PHE A 595 -28.92 11.00 12.49
N ASP A 596 -29.87 11.38 11.64
CA ASP A 596 -31.28 11.04 11.73
C ASP A 596 -31.58 9.68 11.07
N GLN A 597 -32.85 9.30 10.99
CA GLN A 597 -33.29 8.07 10.35
C GLN A 597 -32.98 7.99 8.85
N TYR A 598 -32.66 9.13 8.23
CA TYR A 598 -32.29 9.26 6.83
C TYR A 598 -30.76 9.32 6.63
N GLY A 599 -29.97 9.24 7.71
CA GLY A 599 -28.51 9.40 7.66
C GLY A 599 -28.05 10.84 7.49
N ASN A 600 -28.98 11.80 7.47
CA ASN A 600 -28.66 13.22 7.40
C ASN A 600 -28.11 13.69 8.74
N GLY A 601 -27.16 14.63 8.67
CA GLY A 601 -26.58 15.21 9.86
C GLY A 601 -27.61 15.97 10.70
N VAL A 602 -27.74 15.61 11.97
CA VAL A 602 -28.65 16.33 12.89
C VAL A 602 -27.92 17.56 13.43
N ARG A 603 -28.32 18.75 13.00
CA ARG A 603 -27.75 20.02 13.48
C ARG A 603 -28.16 20.32 14.92
N GLY A 604 -27.22 20.83 15.70
CA GLY A 604 -27.48 21.37 17.03
C GLY A 604 -27.71 20.33 18.13
N HIS A 605 -27.55 19.04 17.82
CA HIS A 605 -27.64 17.93 18.77
C HIS A 605 -26.48 17.99 19.75
N GLU A 606 -26.76 17.80 21.04
CA GLU A 606 -25.75 17.89 22.09
C GLU A 606 -25.08 16.54 22.31
N VAL A 607 -23.78 16.51 22.06
CA VAL A 607 -22.93 15.32 22.21
C VAL A 607 -21.98 15.53 23.38
N VAL A 608 -21.94 14.52 24.26
CA VAL A 608 -20.92 14.38 25.30
C VAL A 608 -20.07 13.16 24.98
N LEU A 609 -18.75 13.34 24.89
CA LEU A 609 -17.82 12.23 24.74
C LEU A 609 -17.40 11.70 26.12
N THR A 610 -17.37 10.38 26.24
CA THR A 610 -16.87 9.66 27.43
C THR A 610 -15.88 8.60 27.02
N GLY A 611 -15.03 8.20 27.96
CA GLY A 611 -14.02 7.16 27.80
C GLY A 611 -14.23 6.07 28.84
N SER A 612 -13.74 4.87 28.57
CA SER A 612 -13.77 3.77 29.53
C SER A 612 -12.75 3.93 30.66
N ASP A 613 -11.79 4.86 30.52
CA ASP A 613 -10.80 5.19 31.53
C ASP A 613 -11.07 6.60 32.11
N ASP A 614 -10.97 6.72 33.44
CA ASP A 614 -11.25 7.96 34.15
C ASP A 614 -10.19 9.06 33.92
N SER A 615 -8.98 8.70 33.47
CA SER A 615 -7.87 9.62 33.16
C SER A 615 -8.01 10.33 31.80
N THR A 616 -8.95 9.90 30.95
CA THR A 616 -9.20 10.53 29.64
C THR A 616 -9.97 11.84 29.71
N PHE A 617 -10.67 12.07 30.82
CA PHE A 617 -11.47 13.27 31.02
C PHE A 617 -11.20 13.87 32.41
N PRO A 618 -10.17 14.72 32.55
CA PRO A 618 -9.92 15.43 33.79
C PRO A 618 -11.18 16.17 34.25
N LEU A 619 -11.44 16.16 35.57
CA LEU A 619 -12.62 16.76 36.19
C LEU A 619 -12.84 18.21 35.67
N GLY A 620 -13.96 18.45 34.99
CA GLY A 620 -14.35 19.77 34.44
C GLY A 620 -14.26 19.94 32.91
N GLN A 621 -13.77 18.95 32.16
CA GLN A 621 -13.69 19.00 30.69
C GLN A 621 -14.85 18.31 29.94
N ARG A 622 -15.70 17.52 30.64
CA ARG A 622 -16.90 16.92 30.04
C ARG A 622 -17.92 18.02 29.77
N ARG A 623 -18.00 18.48 28.53
CA ARG A 623 -18.94 19.51 28.09
C ARG A 623 -19.71 19.01 26.89
N ALA A 624 -21.03 19.21 26.92
CA ALA A 624 -21.83 19.05 25.73
C ALA A 624 -21.31 19.97 24.61
N ARG A 625 -21.24 19.42 23.41
CA ARG A 625 -20.89 20.13 22.20
C ARG A 625 -22.00 19.93 21.20
N ARG A 626 -22.44 21.03 20.60
CA ARG A 626 -23.48 21.00 19.57
C ARG A 626 -22.87 20.66 18.23
N THR A 627 -23.54 19.79 17.50
CA THR A 627 -23.23 19.50 16.10
C THR A 627 -23.47 20.70 15.20
N ASP A 628 -22.64 20.83 14.17
CA ASP A 628 -22.77 21.85 13.14
C ASP A 628 -23.89 21.53 12.13
N SER A 629 -24.00 22.31 11.05
CA SER A 629 -25.00 22.10 10.00
C SER A 629 -24.87 20.78 9.25
N SER A 630 -23.74 20.08 9.36
CA SER A 630 -23.52 18.74 8.78
C SER A 630 -23.80 17.60 9.77
N GLY A 631 -24.28 17.92 10.98
CA GLY A 631 -24.43 16.96 12.07
C GLY A 631 -23.12 16.53 12.70
N THR A 632 -22.02 17.24 12.45
CA THR A 632 -20.69 16.85 12.91
C THR A 632 -20.24 17.73 14.07
N VAL A 633 -19.47 17.16 14.98
CA VAL A 633 -18.78 17.90 16.04
C VAL A 633 -17.38 17.33 16.28
N ARG A 634 -16.40 18.22 16.42
CA ARG A 634 -15.02 17.85 16.78
C ARG A 634 -14.79 18.11 18.25
N ILE A 635 -14.37 17.08 18.97
CA ILE A 635 -14.18 17.13 20.42
C ILE A 635 -12.71 16.83 20.70
N GLY A 636 -11.99 17.85 21.18
CA GLY A 636 -10.66 17.68 21.75
C GLY A 636 -10.75 17.22 23.20
N TYR A 637 -9.89 16.29 23.60
CA TYR A 637 -9.79 15.78 24.96
C TYR A 637 -8.33 15.56 25.33
N SER A 638 -8.03 15.49 26.64
CA SER A 638 -6.68 15.29 27.15
C SER A 638 -6.62 14.06 28.05
N TYR A 639 -5.64 13.20 27.84
CA TYR A 639 -5.38 12.00 28.65
C TYR A 639 -4.15 12.23 29.53
N ASP A 640 -4.22 11.92 30.82
CA ASP A 640 -3.10 12.02 31.78
C ASP A 640 -2.68 10.68 32.41
N GLY A 641 -3.20 9.56 31.90
CA GLY A 641 -2.87 8.21 32.35
C GLY A 641 -1.58 7.64 31.75
N THR A 642 -1.28 6.38 32.12
CA THR A 642 0.00 5.70 31.82
C THR A 642 -0.06 4.67 30.67
N GLY A 643 -1.20 4.58 29.98
CA GLY A 643 -1.46 3.67 28.86
C GLY A 643 -2.61 2.70 29.14
N VAL A 644 -3.56 2.61 28.21
CA VAL A 644 -4.81 1.85 28.36
C VAL A 644 -5.44 1.55 26.99
N ILE A 645 -6.21 0.46 26.90
CA ILE A 645 -7.16 0.26 25.80
C ILE A 645 -8.46 1.00 26.16
N GLU A 646 -8.77 2.04 25.40
CA GLU A 646 -9.90 2.91 25.67
C GLU A 646 -11.06 2.67 24.70
N THR A 647 -12.28 2.60 25.24
CA THR A 647 -13.51 2.70 24.45
C THR A 647 -14.10 4.11 24.61
N LEU A 648 -14.03 4.89 23.54
CA LEU A 648 -14.70 6.18 23.44
C LEU A 648 -16.17 5.95 23.14
N THR A 649 -17.06 6.66 23.84
CA THR A 649 -18.51 6.57 23.67
C THR A 649 -19.12 7.96 23.58
N ALA A 650 -19.84 8.23 22.50
CA ALA A 650 -20.70 9.41 22.34
C ALA A 650 -22.03 9.19 23.07
N ARG A 651 -22.45 10.19 23.83
CA ARG A 651 -23.68 10.16 24.65
C ARG A 651 -24.52 11.40 24.39
N THR A 652 -25.84 11.24 24.47
CA THR A 652 -26.80 12.36 24.35
C THR A 652 -27.06 12.97 25.71
N GLU A 653 -27.20 14.29 25.77
CA GLU A 653 -27.58 15.00 27.00
C GLU A 653 -29.08 14.93 27.29
N ALA A 654 -29.47 14.97 28.56
CA ALA A 654 -30.85 15.09 29.02
C ALA A 654 -31.11 16.54 29.50
N GLU A 655 -31.53 17.39 28.57
CA GLU A 655 -32.27 18.65 28.80
C GLU A 655 -31.64 19.85 29.57
N ASP A 656 -30.46 19.80 30.22
CA ASP A 656 -29.80 21.00 30.80
C ASP A 656 -28.26 21.06 30.60
N PRO A 657 -27.74 22.00 29.78
CA PRO A 657 -26.37 21.97 29.24
C PRO A 657 -25.23 22.48 30.14
N THR A 658 -25.49 22.83 31.41
CA THR A 658 -24.52 23.66 32.16
C THR A 658 -23.59 22.94 33.13
N THR A 659 -23.88 21.70 33.55
CA THR A 659 -22.92 20.85 34.30
C THR A 659 -23.28 19.36 34.24
N VAL A 660 -22.59 18.59 33.39
CA VAL A 660 -22.64 17.12 33.45
C VAL A 660 -21.66 16.64 34.52
N THR A 661 -22.12 16.49 35.76
CA THR A 661 -21.26 16.02 36.88
C THR A 661 -20.95 14.52 36.81
N ASP A 662 -21.76 13.74 36.11
CA ASP A 662 -21.48 12.32 35.85
C ASP A 662 -22.05 11.85 34.50
N ALA A 663 -21.23 11.96 33.45
CA ALA A 663 -21.59 11.57 32.08
C ALA A 663 -21.85 10.06 31.90
N SER A 664 -21.52 9.22 32.89
CA SER A 664 -21.79 7.78 32.81
C SER A 664 -23.29 7.45 32.88
N THR A 665 -24.09 8.36 33.43
CA THR A 665 -25.56 8.26 33.53
C THR A 665 -26.29 8.65 32.24
N LEU A 666 -25.59 9.27 31.28
CA LEU A 666 -26.16 9.67 30.00
C LEU A 666 -26.34 8.48 29.06
N ALA A 667 -27.41 8.50 28.27
CA ALA A 667 -27.69 7.46 27.30
C ALA A 667 -26.62 7.45 26.19
N ALA A 668 -26.02 6.28 25.94
CA ALA A 668 -25.11 6.09 24.83
C ALA A 668 -25.88 6.25 23.52
N ILE A 669 -25.28 6.96 22.57
CA ILE A 669 -25.84 7.07 21.24
C ILE A 669 -25.58 5.75 20.50
N PRO A 670 -26.61 5.09 19.91
CA PRO A 670 -26.40 3.89 19.11
C PRO A 670 -25.33 4.07 18.04
N GLY A 671 -24.43 3.10 17.89
CA GLY A 671 -23.29 3.15 16.95
C GLY A 671 -22.16 4.13 17.34
N GLY A 672 -22.35 4.93 18.39
CA GLY A 672 -21.43 5.99 18.80
C GLY A 672 -20.25 5.51 19.63
N THR A 673 -19.59 4.41 19.29
CA THR A 673 -18.42 3.90 20.01
C THR A 673 -17.19 3.72 19.10
N ALA A 674 -15.99 3.92 19.66
CA ALA A 674 -14.73 3.66 18.96
C ALA A 674 -13.66 3.19 19.95
N MET A 675 -12.81 2.25 19.52
CA MET A 675 -11.61 1.87 20.28
C MET A 675 -10.45 2.82 19.99
N PHE A 676 -9.67 3.12 21.00
CA PHE A 676 -8.46 3.94 20.92
C PHE A 676 -7.38 3.37 21.84
N TYR A 677 -6.11 3.40 21.41
CA TYR A 677 -5.00 2.82 22.17
C TYR A 677 -4.06 3.91 22.69
N TRP A 678 -4.04 4.11 24.01
CA TRP A 678 -2.98 4.88 24.67
C TRP A 678 -1.81 3.93 24.96
N VAL A 679 -0.76 4.03 24.16
CA VAL A 679 0.31 3.03 24.14
C VAL A 679 1.46 3.41 25.05
N ALA A 680 1.97 2.44 25.80
CA ALA A 680 3.21 2.58 26.53
C ALA A 680 4.39 2.38 25.57
N THR A 681 5.38 3.27 25.64
CA THR A 681 6.67 3.08 24.97
C THR A 681 7.59 2.25 25.86
N PRO A 682 8.13 1.11 25.40
CA PRO A 682 9.18 0.40 26.11
C PRO A 682 10.35 1.36 26.41
N THR A 683 10.89 1.31 27.62
CA THR A 683 11.96 2.24 28.06
C THR A 683 13.28 1.55 28.37
N ALA A 684 13.32 0.23 28.26
CA ALA A 684 14.49 -0.58 28.53
C ALA A 684 14.64 -1.62 27.43
N ALA A 685 15.90 -1.95 27.12
CA ALA A 685 16.20 -3.05 26.22
C ALA A 685 15.82 -4.39 26.88
N GLY A 686 15.32 -5.33 26.08
CA GLY A 686 14.92 -6.65 26.54
C GLY A 686 14.02 -7.38 25.54
N ASP A 687 13.76 -8.65 25.81
CA ASP A 687 12.83 -9.44 25.00
C ASP A 687 11.38 -9.02 25.25
N VAL A 688 10.61 -8.89 24.18
CA VAL A 688 9.19 -8.60 24.18
C VAL A 688 8.43 -9.89 23.88
N THR A 689 7.59 -10.31 24.81
CA THR A 689 6.73 -11.48 24.67
C THR A 689 5.73 -11.29 23.55
N ALA A 690 5.48 -12.34 22.77
CA ALA A 690 4.49 -12.30 21.69
C ALA A 690 3.09 -11.98 22.23
N ALA A 691 2.42 -11.00 21.60
CA ALA A 691 1.07 -10.58 21.97
C ALA A 691 0.26 -10.13 20.76
N ASP A 692 -1.07 -10.10 20.89
CA ASP A 692 -2.02 -9.77 19.82
C ASP A 692 -1.69 -8.42 19.17
N ILE A 693 -1.76 -8.34 17.85
CA ILE A 693 -1.68 -7.07 17.13
C ILE A 693 -2.94 -6.23 17.44
N ARG A 694 -2.75 -4.95 17.78
CA ARG A 694 -3.86 -3.98 18.03
C ARG A 694 -3.92 -2.91 16.96
N ALA A 695 -2.76 -2.46 16.49
CA ALA A 695 -2.66 -1.52 15.39
C ALA A 695 -1.32 -1.69 14.69
N VAL A 696 -1.29 -1.44 13.39
CA VAL A 696 -0.08 -1.45 12.57
C VAL A 696 0.00 -0.13 11.81
N ASP A 697 1.19 0.45 11.78
CA ASP A 697 1.55 1.59 10.94
C ASP A 697 2.88 1.25 10.27
N VAL A 698 2.79 0.57 9.11
CA VAL A 698 3.96 0.14 8.34
C VAL A 698 4.79 1.30 7.81
N GLU A 699 4.18 2.47 7.62
CA GLU A 699 4.88 3.67 7.14
C GLU A 699 5.80 4.25 8.22
N LYS A 700 5.42 4.12 9.49
CA LYS A 700 6.24 4.53 10.63
C LYS A 700 7.04 3.38 11.25
N ASN A 701 7.02 2.21 10.63
CA ASN A 701 7.55 0.96 11.14
C ASN A 701 7.09 0.65 12.59
N ILE A 702 5.80 0.86 12.86
CA ILE A 702 5.22 0.67 14.19
C ILE A 702 4.24 -0.50 14.18
N VAL A 703 4.34 -1.33 15.21
CA VAL A 703 3.31 -2.29 15.59
C VAL A 703 2.93 -2.06 17.05
N VAL A 704 1.63 -1.93 17.30
CA VAL A 704 1.06 -1.86 18.64
C VAL A 704 0.55 -3.25 19.00
N ILE A 705 1.04 -3.79 20.11
CA ILE A 705 0.74 -5.16 20.54
C ILE A 705 0.15 -5.22 21.95
N GLY A 706 -0.57 -6.31 22.22
CA GLY A 706 -1.05 -6.70 23.53
C GLY A 706 -2.01 -5.70 24.15
N GLY A 707 -1.80 -5.47 25.45
CA GLY A 707 -2.69 -4.67 26.27
C GLY A 707 -3.97 -5.41 26.69
N SER A 708 -4.50 -4.98 27.82
CA SER A 708 -5.77 -5.43 28.39
C SER A 708 -6.47 -4.25 29.05
N ALA A 709 -7.58 -4.50 29.76
CA ALA A 709 -8.21 -3.46 30.58
C ALA A 709 -7.29 -2.93 31.70
N THR A 710 -6.25 -3.67 32.08
CA THR A 710 -5.34 -3.32 33.20
C THR A 710 -3.87 -3.26 32.82
N GLU A 711 -3.52 -3.59 31.59
CA GLU A 711 -2.16 -3.58 31.07
C GLU A 711 -2.10 -2.71 29.82
N ALA A 712 -1.14 -1.78 29.79
CA ALA A 712 -1.00 -0.86 28.67
C ALA A 712 -0.59 -1.63 27.40
N PRO A 713 -1.21 -1.35 26.24
CA PRO A 713 -0.69 -1.84 24.97
C PRO A 713 0.72 -1.28 24.74
N GLN A 714 1.60 -2.10 24.15
CA GLN A 714 2.99 -1.74 23.90
C GLN A 714 3.18 -1.27 22.47
N LEU A 715 3.95 -0.20 22.29
CA LEU A 715 4.39 0.25 20.97
C LEU A 715 5.78 -0.33 20.69
N LEU A 716 5.89 -1.12 19.64
CA LEU A 716 7.16 -1.58 19.11
C LEU A 716 7.47 -0.84 17.82
N VAL A 717 8.72 -0.46 17.69
CA VAL A 717 9.29 0.14 16.48
C VAL A 717 10.26 -0.88 15.89
N TYR A 718 10.11 -1.22 14.63
CA TYR A 718 11.08 -2.02 13.89
C TYR A 718 11.84 -1.14 12.90
N ASP A 719 12.98 -1.59 12.42
CA ASP A 719 13.71 -0.93 11.35
C ASP A 719 14.29 -1.92 10.35
N ASP A 720 15.04 -1.42 9.36
CA ASP A 720 15.58 -2.28 8.32
C ASP A 720 16.75 -3.15 8.78
N ASN A 721 17.36 -2.84 9.92
CA ASN A 721 18.49 -3.58 10.49
C ASN A 721 18.05 -4.76 11.36
N ASP A 722 16.78 -4.83 11.74
CA ASP A 722 16.19 -5.95 12.46
C ASP A 722 16.07 -7.23 11.63
N GLN A 723 15.94 -8.37 12.30
CA GLN A 723 15.64 -9.68 11.69
C GLN A 723 14.16 -10.01 11.79
N PHE A 724 13.59 -10.62 10.76
CA PHE A 724 12.17 -10.93 10.71
C PHE A 724 11.90 -12.42 10.55
N VAL A 725 10.86 -12.89 11.22
CA VAL A 725 10.34 -14.27 11.16
C VAL A 725 8.83 -14.20 10.98
N VAL A 726 8.30 -14.93 10.01
CA VAL A 726 6.85 -15.11 9.77
C VAL A 726 6.55 -16.60 9.83
N ASP A 727 5.65 -17.00 10.71
CA ASP A 727 5.20 -18.40 10.90
C ASP A 727 6.36 -19.40 11.08
N GLY A 728 7.37 -18.97 11.85
CA GLY A 728 8.56 -19.78 12.16
C GLY A 728 9.60 -19.86 11.04
N SER A 729 9.34 -19.22 9.90
CA SER A 729 10.30 -19.10 8.79
C SER A 729 10.92 -17.71 8.78
N ASN A 730 12.23 -17.62 8.53
CA ASN A 730 12.85 -16.30 8.38
C ASN A 730 12.25 -15.57 7.18
N ALA A 731 12.04 -14.27 7.33
CA ALA A 731 11.36 -13.44 6.37
C ALA A 731 12.18 -12.18 6.05
N THR A 732 11.91 -11.58 4.88
CA THR A 732 12.37 -10.23 4.56
C THR A 732 11.49 -9.21 5.28
N LEU A 733 11.95 -7.95 5.37
CA LEU A 733 11.14 -6.85 5.89
C LEU A 733 9.82 -6.71 5.12
N ALA A 734 9.84 -6.83 3.80
CA ALA A 734 8.64 -6.73 2.97
C ALA A 734 7.63 -7.85 3.26
N ALA A 735 8.10 -9.10 3.38
CA ALA A 735 7.24 -10.23 3.74
C ALA A 735 6.67 -10.09 5.17
N PHE A 736 7.43 -9.51 6.08
CA PHE A 736 6.97 -9.19 7.43
C PHE A 736 5.92 -8.08 7.44
N GLU A 737 6.14 -6.97 6.73
CA GLU A 737 5.17 -5.88 6.56
C GLU A 737 3.88 -6.38 5.88
N GLU A 738 3.99 -7.27 4.89
CA GLU A 738 2.83 -7.92 4.26
C GLU A 738 2.07 -8.79 5.27
N ALA A 739 2.78 -9.55 6.09
CA ALA A 739 2.17 -10.37 7.13
C ALA A 739 1.42 -9.53 8.18
N LEU A 740 1.96 -8.36 8.55
CA LEU A 740 1.31 -7.41 9.46
C LEU A 740 0.06 -6.74 8.85
N ALA A 741 0.04 -6.54 7.53
CA ALA A 741 -1.02 -5.82 6.84
C ALA A 741 -2.27 -6.67 6.51
N ARG A 742 -2.24 -7.99 6.80
CA ARG A 742 -3.35 -8.88 6.47
C ARG A 742 -4.60 -8.54 7.29
N PRO A 743 -5.80 -8.45 6.67
CA PRO A 743 -7.04 -8.28 7.42
C PRO A 743 -7.39 -9.58 8.13
N ASP A 744 -7.09 -9.69 9.42
CA ASP A 744 -7.60 -10.77 10.28
C ASP A 744 -8.93 -10.32 10.93
N PRO A 745 -10.08 -10.91 10.56
CA PRO A 745 -11.37 -10.59 11.16
C PRO A 745 -11.49 -11.02 12.63
N THR A 746 -10.57 -11.89 13.10
CA THR A 746 -10.52 -12.37 14.48
C THR A 746 -9.46 -11.65 15.34
N ASN A 747 -8.53 -10.93 14.70
CA ASN A 747 -7.47 -10.13 15.30
C ASN A 747 -6.64 -10.90 16.37
N ASN A 748 -6.28 -12.15 16.06
CA ASN A 748 -5.54 -13.06 16.92
C ASN A 748 -4.07 -13.26 16.50
N ASP A 749 -3.63 -12.64 15.41
CA ASP A 749 -2.23 -12.62 15.01
C ASP A 749 -1.36 -11.99 16.12
N THR A 750 -0.17 -12.56 16.34
CA THR A 750 0.72 -12.13 17.43
C THR A 750 2.08 -11.69 16.93
N VAL A 751 2.68 -10.72 17.63
CA VAL A 751 4.04 -10.23 17.38
C VAL A 751 4.83 -10.20 18.67
N GLY A 752 6.06 -10.70 18.62
CA GLY A 752 7.06 -10.55 19.69
C GLY A 752 8.42 -10.13 19.13
N ALA A 753 9.33 -9.70 20.01
CA ALA A 753 10.68 -9.27 19.62
C ALA A 753 11.74 -9.80 20.59
N GLN A 754 12.93 -10.15 20.09
CA GLN A 754 14.09 -10.56 20.89
C GLN A 754 15.22 -9.54 20.75
N ALA A 755 16.00 -9.35 21.82
CA ALA A 755 17.07 -8.35 21.89
C ALA A 755 16.61 -6.92 21.53
N TYR A 756 15.33 -6.62 21.75
CA TYR A 756 14.74 -5.35 21.36
C TYR A 756 15.31 -4.19 22.19
N ASN A 757 15.74 -3.11 21.54
CA ASN A 757 16.17 -1.88 22.22
C ASN A 757 15.39 -0.66 21.71
N PRO A 758 14.41 -0.15 22.48
CA PRO A 758 13.59 0.99 22.06
C PRO A 758 14.34 2.34 22.06
N THR A 759 15.59 2.38 22.54
CA THR A 759 16.39 3.61 22.68
C THR A 759 17.57 3.69 21.71
N ASP A 760 17.84 2.61 20.99
CA ASP A 760 19.01 2.50 20.12
C ASP A 760 18.68 1.66 18.88
N ALA A 761 18.37 2.35 17.78
CA ALA A 761 18.07 1.75 16.49
C ALA A 761 19.30 1.09 15.82
N SER A 762 20.51 1.18 16.40
CA SER A 762 21.64 0.40 15.90
C SER A 762 21.60 -1.06 16.36
N VAL A 763 20.80 -1.37 17.39
CA VAL A 763 20.68 -2.73 17.92
C VAL A 763 19.76 -3.55 17.02
N VAL A 764 20.30 -4.63 16.47
CA VAL A 764 19.54 -5.63 15.70
C VAL A 764 18.62 -6.41 16.65
N ALA A 765 17.32 -6.16 16.58
CA ALA A 765 16.30 -6.99 17.21
C ALA A 765 15.85 -8.11 16.26
N ARG A 766 15.18 -9.13 16.79
CA ARG A 766 14.48 -10.15 15.99
C ARG A 766 12.98 -10.11 16.25
N PHE A 767 12.20 -9.72 15.26
CA PHE A 767 10.75 -9.71 15.28
C PHE A 767 10.17 -11.01 14.73
N THR A 768 9.15 -11.53 15.41
CA THR A 768 8.43 -12.75 15.00
C THR A 768 6.95 -12.46 14.92
N VAL A 769 6.36 -12.60 13.74
CA VAL A 769 4.91 -12.63 13.51
C VAL A 769 4.45 -14.08 13.46
N THR A 770 3.36 -14.40 14.15
CA THR A 770 2.64 -15.67 14.00
C THR A 770 1.21 -15.39 13.60
N GLN A 771 0.82 -15.86 12.42
CA GLN A 771 -0.51 -15.69 11.86
C GLN A 771 -1.43 -16.81 12.32
N VAL A 772 -2.67 -16.47 12.67
CA VAL A 772 -3.73 -17.43 12.98
C VAL A 772 -4.58 -17.61 11.73
N PRO A 773 -4.68 -18.84 11.19
CA PRO A 773 -5.31 -19.11 9.89
C PRO A 773 -6.83 -18.96 9.86
#